data_AF-A0A194PRL9-F1
#
_entry.id   AF-A0A194PRL9-F1
#
_cell.length_a   1.000
_cell.length_b   1.000
_cell.length_c   1.000
_cell.angle_alpha   90.00
_cell.angle_beta   90.00
_cell.angle_gamma   90.00
#
_symmetry.space_group_name_H-M   'P 1'
#
loop_
_entity.id
_entity.type
_entity.pdbx_description
1 polymer ?
#
loop_
_entity_poly.entity_id
_entity_poly.type
_entity_poly.pdbx_seq_one_letter_code
_entity_poly.pdbx_strand_id
1 'polypeptide(L)'
;MEDFDVFTDEIEFTETFYKNVLNKYVKNIPSTPSGPNYQSSRKLYAEEYLAENKEADCAFYLSEAVSASVRTLAVYRDEQIKASENKTHKIACYIKPKDEMIIAKPKLKSEKGILDFLSKEAKQTAEVLDKFRITDEVPFYKQYMRFGPHNNTENLLKILKELPKEWTIIQLTAAYNPNENLKPQKEFKTEISSFYMTMLKNDYINVNNVGPLTVNVPAYVHKEGEKPLFTELYSLLEDNYNTIGKAQFINKKRLVQNYWSKREDIDLRMKGVINLMERDWLGGWSSLLTGRLRDTQLRDRLVKFVDNAIADWGFLKLTTKQKTLLYNLIDSCHSLPSNHIKSCIRRILTEHGNTEDIRRVINKLICKSCSKQFKFPNELCLKCLSKCFEEIHHVSLVSGIKAFSQVATQVKESEEWATLNTAKRWPVILIVDELLDTFPWEMLSAVRTQAVCRMENIHFTYYLYKVHEKNFVDGHLVNKAEVGRYIINPEKNLERMEKRMTSFLQYWCAEWRGHVGLAPSPQHYLQYLTEADFFLYCGHGDGCQLAGGGPAWRVRTRTAQRCSPAAAPCVSHPHQHAHLPPPLTTICTSPRGNTNTPHPLTTICTSPRGNTDTPHPLTTICTPPRGTPNTPTRSPPSAHRRVVTPTPPTRTPPSAHRRVVTPTPPTLVRILCSPLVVGMLWEVTDLEVDKAVSALLALCVPPRPPPPAPWHAVPKDNWSQGILEAKVESSGGGGGGGGGGDVEWEREAEVLGAVRGARSHTAFTMIACSIVARGLPVLVHQHNTAYVPSLHSVGHFVVVHVCVTRCQPTL
;
A
#
# COMPACT_ATOMS: atom_id res chain seq x y z
N MET A 1 14.86 2.96 -56.45
CA MET A 1 15.84 2.79 -55.32
C MET A 1 16.75 3.99 -55.42
N GLU A 2 16.22 5.17 -55.10
CA GLU A 2 16.73 6.45 -55.60
C GLU A 2 16.88 7.53 -54.51
N ASP A 3 16.31 7.32 -53.32
CA ASP A 3 16.35 8.27 -52.20
C ASP A 3 17.55 8.01 -51.27
N PHE A 4 18.76 8.28 -51.75
CA PHE A 4 19.98 8.25 -50.91
C PHE A 4 20.93 9.39 -51.29
N ASP A 5 20.92 10.48 -50.51
CA ASP A 5 21.84 11.61 -50.70
C ASP A 5 23.22 11.31 -50.07
N VAL A 6 24.19 11.11 -50.95
CA VAL A 6 25.58 10.77 -50.61
C VAL A 6 26.31 11.90 -49.85
N PHE A 7 25.80 13.13 -49.86
CA PHE A 7 26.43 14.28 -49.19
C PHE A 7 25.92 14.56 -47.78
N THR A 8 24.77 14.01 -47.38
CA THR A 8 24.18 14.22 -46.04
C THR A 8 24.12 12.95 -45.18
N ASP A 9 24.22 11.76 -45.79
CA ASP A 9 24.14 10.44 -45.11
C ASP A 9 22.80 10.23 -44.36
N GLU A 10 21.76 10.99 -44.73
CA GLU A 10 20.38 10.83 -44.27
C GLU A 10 19.47 10.23 -45.36
N ILE A 11 18.59 9.30 -44.96
CA ILE A 11 17.60 8.69 -45.86
C ILE A 11 16.32 9.54 -45.84
N GLU A 12 16.07 10.26 -46.93
CA GLU A 12 14.88 11.09 -47.14
C GLU A 12 13.64 10.23 -47.41
N PHE A 13 13.00 9.73 -46.33
CA PHE A 13 11.65 9.16 -46.43
C PHE A 13 10.66 10.25 -46.88
N THR A 14 10.21 10.13 -48.14
CA THR A 14 9.47 11.15 -48.92
C THR A 14 8.04 11.47 -48.46
N GLU A 15 7.57 10.86 -47.36
CA GLU A 15 6.23 11.09 -46.81
C GLU A 15 6.23 11.66 -45.37
N THR A 16 5.55 12.80 -45.23
CA THR A 16 5.34 13.46 -43.92
C THR A 16 4.51 12.61 -42.95
N PHE A 17 3.70 11.65 -43.41
CA PHE A 17 2.97 10.74 -42.51
C PHE A 17 3.94 9.82 -41.75
N TYR A 18 4.87 9.17 -42.45
CA TYR A 18 5.86 8.27 -41.85
C TYR A 18 6.86 9.03 -40.96
N LYS A 19 7.35 10.19 -41.41
CA LYS A 19 8.22 11.08 -40.58
C LYS A 19 7.50 11.51 -39.28
N ASN A 20 6.17 11.68 -39.30
CA ASN A 20 5.36 11.92 -38.09
C ASN A 20 5.08 10.67 -37.23
N VAL A 21 4.89 9.48 -37.84
CA VAL A 21 4.77 8.21 -37.11
C VAL A 21 6.06 7.91 -36.34
N LEU A 22 7.21 8.00 -37.01
CA LEU A 22 8.52 7.73 -36.42
C LEU A 22 8.90 8.76 -35.34
N ASN A 23 8.62 10.05 -35.55
CA ASN A 23 8.87 11.07 -34.52
C ASN A 23 8.00 10.88 -33.27
N LYS A 24 6.76 10.36 -33.39
CA LYS A 24 5.98 9.93 -32.22
C LYS A 24 6.51 8.63 -31.61
N TYR A 25 6.89 7.64 -32.42
CA TYR A 25 7.46 6.37 -31.97
C TYR A 25 8.73 6.54 -31.11
N VAL A 26 9.58 7.53 -31.43
CA VAL A 26 10.80 7.86 -30.67
C VAL A 26 10.52 8.63 -29.37
N LYS A 27 9.40 9.37 -29.27
CA LYS A 27 9.15 10.34 -28.18
C LYS A 27 7.99 9.97 -27.25
N ASN A 28 7.03 9.15 -27.69
CA ASN A 28 5.86 8.77 -26.90
C ASN A 28 6.15 7.52 -26.05
N ILE A 29 6.59 7.76 -24.81
CA ILE A 29 6.14 6.92 -23.68
C ILE A 29 4.63 7.20 -23.52
N PRO A 30 3.76 6.20 -23.27
CA PRO A 30 2.35 6.47 -22.99
C PRO A 30 2.23 7.43 -21.80
N SER A 31 1.36 8.44 -21.92
CA SER A 31 1.17 9.49 -20.91
C SER A 31 0.37 9.00 -19.70
N THR A 32 0.93 8.03 -18.98
CA THR A 32 0.49 7.68 -17.63
C THR A 32 0.67 8.91 -16.74
N PRO A 33 -0.35 9.34 -15.98
CA PRO A 33 -0.23 10.49 -15.10
C PRO A 33 0.58 10.11 -13.85
N SER A 34 1.90 10.15 -13.99
CA SER A 34 2.84 9.58 -13.02
C SER A 34 3.37 10.62 -12.02
N GLY A 35 3.20 10.35 -10.72
CA GLY A 35 3.87 11.07 -9.63
C GLY A 35 2.94 11.89 -8.72
N PRO A 36 3.50 12.56 -7.70
CA PRO A 36 2.74 13.23 -6.63
C PRO A 36 1.64 14.16 -7.13
N ASN A 37 1.91 15.00 -8.13
CA ASN A 37 0.93 15.90 -8.74
C ASN A 37 -0.41 15.21 -9.11
N TYR A 38 -0.38 13.97 -9.59
CA TYR A 38 -1.61 13.22 -9.86
C TYR A 38 -2.32 12.83 -8.57
N GLN A 39 -1.60 12.22 -7.64
CA GLN A 39 -2.13 11.74 -6.36
C GLN A 39 -2.70 12.90 -5.54
N SER A 40 -1.98 14.01 -5.41
CA SER A 40 -2.43 15.23 -4.72
C SER A 40 -3.61 15.91 -5.40
N SER A 41 -3.64 16.02 -6.75
CA SER A 41 -4.80 16.61 -7.44
C SER A 41 -6.04 15.72 -7.30
N ARG A 42 -5.88 14.40 -7.30
CA ARG A 42 -6.96 13.44 -7.01
C ARG A 42 -7.46 13.56 -5.57
N LYS A 43 -6.58 13.70 -4.57
CA LYS A 43 -6.96 14.04 -3.19
C LYS A 43 -7.77 15.34 -3.14
N LEU A 44 -7.28 16.43 -3.75
CA LEU A 44 -7.95 17.73 -3.75
C LEU A 44 -9.35 17.68 -4.39
N TYR A 45 -9.51 17.03 -5.56
CA TYR A 45 -10.83 16.83 -6.16
C TYR A 45 -11.79 16.09 -5.21
N ALA A 46 -11.33 15.02 -4.55
CA ALA A 46 -12.15 14.28 -3.61
C ALA A 46 -12.67 15.13 -2.44
N GLU A 47 -11.91 16.13 -1.99
CA GLU A 47 -12.34 17.06 -0.94
C GLU A 47 -13.45 18.00 -1.41
N GLU A 48 -13.44 18.44 -2.68
CA GLU A 48 -14.55 19.23 -3.24
C GLU A 48 -15.81 18.38 -3.40
N TYR A 49 -15.70 17.18 -3.98
CA TYR A 49 -16.85 16.27 -4.11
C TYR A 49 -17.43 15.86 -2.74
N LEU A 50 -16.61 15.72 -1.70
CA LEU A 50 -17.09 15.46 -0.33
C LEU A 50 -17.84 16.67 0.26
N ALA A 51 -17.40 17.90 -0.03
CA ALA A 51 -18.07 19.12 0.41
C ALA A 51 -19.41 19.37 -0.31
N GLU A 52 -19.55 18.87 -1.54
CA GLU A 52 -20.81 18.78 -2.28
C GLU A 52 -21.68 17.57 -1.90
N ASN A 53 -21.27 16.77 -0.89
CA ASN A 53 -21.95 15.53 -0.45
C ASN A 53 -22.10 14.47 -1.57
N LYS A 54 -21.18 14.45 -2.54
CA LYS A 54 -21.07 13.48 -3.63
C LYS A 54 -20.10 12.35 -3.25
N GLU A 55 -20.53 11.51 -2.31
CA GLU A 55 -19.72 10.43 -1.72
C GLU A 55 -19.13 9.47 -2.78
N ALA A 56 -19.88 9.14 -3.82
CA ALA A 56 -19.43 8.23 -4.88
C ALA A 56 -18.28 8.81 -5.70
N ASP A 57 -18.36 10.09 -6.10
CA ASP A 57 -17.27 10.78 -6.79
C ASP A 57 -16.06 10.95 -5.86
N CYS A 58 -16.28 11.37 -4.60
CA CYS A 58 -15.23 11.44 -3.59
C CYS A 58 -14.45 10.10 -3.49
N ALA A 59 -15.16 8.99 -3.34
CA ALA A 59 -14.57 7.65 -3.30
C ALA A 59 -13.82 7.30 -4.59
N PHE A 60 -14.32 7.68 -5.77
CA PHE A 60 -13.60 7.52 -7.03
C PHE A 60 -12.28 8.29 -7.06
N TYR A 61 -12.31 9.59 -6.76
CA TYR A 61 -11.12 10.42 -6.75
C TYR A 61 -10.09 9.97 -5.69
N LEU A 62 -10.51 9.52 -4.50
CA LEU A 62 -9.59 8.90 -3.53
C LEU A 62 -9.02 7.58 -4.07
N SER A 63 -9.82 6.71 -4.71
CA SER A 63 -9.34 5.43 -5.23
C SER A 63 -8.29 5.55 -6.35
N GLU A 64 -8.37 6.63 -7.14
CA GLU A 64 -7.36 7.00 -8.14
C GLU A 64 -6.08 7.62 -7.53
N ALA A 65 -6.10 8.05 -6.26
CA ALA A 65 -4.96 8.70 -5.61
C ALA A 65 -3.94 7.72 -5.01
N VAL A 66 -4.35 6.51 -4.59
CA VAL A 66 -3.51 5.59 -3.79
C VAL A 66 -2.67 4.65 -4.66
N SER A 67 -1.37 4.52 -4.36
CA SER A 67 -0.40 3.67 -5.08
C SER A 67 -0.44 3.82 -6.61
N ALA A 68 -0.74 5.03 -7.11
CA ALA A 68 -0.83 5.32 -8.54
C ALA A 68 0.49 5.07 -9.28
N SER A 69 1.62 5.24 -8.57
CA SER A 69 2.96 4.89 -9.05
C SER A 69 3.14 3.37 -9.25
N VAL A 70 2.61 2.55 -8.34
CA VAL A 70 2.63 1.08 -8.45
C VAL A 70 1.76 0.60 -9.62
N ARG A 71 0.56 1.17 -9.77
CA ARG A 71 -0.34 0.94 -10.91
C ARG A 71 0.32 1.31 -12.25
N THR A 72 0.97 2.47 -12.32
CA THR A 72 1.74 2.92 -13.50
C THR A 72 2.79 1.88 -13.91
N LEU A 73 3.52 1.32 -12.93
CA LEU A 73 4.56 0.33 -13.19
C LEU A 73 3.98 -1.02 -13.63
N ALA A 74 2.89 -1.50 -13.04
CA ALA A 74 2.24 -2.73 -13.49
C ALA A 74 1.74 -2.62 -14.95
N VAL A 75 1.10 -1.51 -15.31
CA VAL A 75 0.65 -1.24 -16.69
C VAL A 75 1.82 -1.17 -17.67
N TYR A 76 2.90 -0.47 -17.30
CA TYR A 76 4.12 -0.40 -18.11
C TYR A 76 4.79 -1.77 -18.29
N ARG A 77 4.58 -2.71 -17.36
CA ARG A 77 5.18 -4.06 -17.39
C ARG A 77 4.39 -5.06 -18.22
N ASP A 78 3.06 -5.01 -18.17
CA ASP A 78 2.19 -5.70 -19.13
C ASP A 78 2.58 -5.35 -20.58
N GLU A 79 2.78 -4.06 -20.87
CA GLU A 79 3.26 -3.57 -22.17
C GLU A 79 4.70 -3.99 -22.51
N GLN A 80 5.60 -4.11 -21.52
CA GLN A 80 6.96 -4.62 -21.75
C GLN A 80 6.97 -6.12 -22.09
N ILE A 81 6.15 -6.93 -21.41
CA ILE A 81 6.07 -8.38 -21.62
C ILE A 81 5.58 -8.66 -23.05
N LYS A 82 4.43 -8.08 -23.44
CA LYS A 82 3.86 -8.21 -24.79
C LYS A 82 4.82 -7.79 -25.90
N ALA A 83 5.56 -6.70 -25.67
CA ALA A 83 6.55 -6.20 -26.63
C ALA A 83 7.86 -7.03 -26.67
N SER A 84 8.10 -7.89 -25.68
CA SER A 84 9.21 -8.85 -25.68
C SER A 84 8.83 -10.17 -26.36
N GLU A 85 7.59 -10.61 -26.18
CA GLU A 85 7.00 -11.79 -26.82
C GLU A 85 6.76 -11.55 -28.32
N ASN A 86 6.19 -10.38 -28.68
CA ASN A 86 6.02 -9.97 -30.06
C ASN A 86 6.59 -8.56 -30.32
N LYS A 87 7.67 -8.50 -31.11
CA LYS A 87 8.34 -7.24 -31.49
C LYS A 87 7.47 -6.30 -32.32
N THR A 88 6.47 -6.80 -33.08
CA THR A 88 5.54 -5.95 -33.84
C THR A 88 4.37 -5.44 -33.01
N HIS A 89 4.15 -5.96 -31.78
CA HIS A 89 3.04 -5.57 -30.91
C HIS A 89 2.96 -4.05 -30.71
N LYS A 90 4.09 -3.39 -30.45
CA LYS A 90 4.14 -1.93 -30.30
C LYS A 90 3.72 -1.17 -31.56
N ILE A 91 4.05 -1.70 -32.74
CA ILE A 91 3.69 -1.08 -34.02
C ILE A 91 2.18 -1.22 -34.22
N ALA A 92 1.63 -2.42 -34.04
CA ALA A 92 0.20 -2.70 -34.10
C ALA A 92 -0.63 -1.84 -33.11
N CYS A 93 -0.18 -1.70 -31.87
CA CYS A 93 -0.86 -0.89 -30.86
C CYS A 93 -0.83 0.63 -31.14
N TYR A 94 0.09 1.12 -31.98
CA TYR A 94 0.09 2.50 -32.47
C TYR A 94 -0.72 2.72 -33.75
N ILE A 95 -1.09 1.63 -34.44
CA ILE A 95 -1.93 1.64 -35.64
C ILE A 95 -3.41 1.77 -35.25
N LYS A 96 -3.90 0.87 -34.39
CA LYS A 96 -5.32 0.76 -33.98
C LYS A 96 -6.01 2.10 -33.62
N PRO A 97 -5.40 3.03 -32.84
CA PRO A 97 -6.02 4.32 -32.51
C PRO A 97 -6.01 5.35 -33.67
N LYS A 98 -5.18 5.15 -34.70
CA LYS A 98 -5.16 6.01 -35.89
C LYS A 98 -6.25 5.62 -36.89
N ASP A 99 -6.59 4.34 -36.99
CA ASP A 99 -7.68 3.88 -37.85
C ASP A 99 -9.01 4.50 -37.40
N GLU A 100 -9.26 4.54 -36.09
CA GLU A 100 -10.36 5.27 -35.46
C GLU A 100 -10.36 6.76 -35.84
N MET A 101 -9.21 7.44 -35.82
CA MET A 101 -9.07 8.85 -36.23
C MET A 101 -9.26 9.08 -37.76
N ILE A 102 -8.99 8.08 -38.59
CA ILE A 102 -9.21 8.13 -40.04
C ILE A 102 -10.71 7.96 -40.33
N ILE A 103 -11.38 7.02 -39.66
CA ILE A 103 -12.82 6.78 -39.75
C ILE A 103 -13.61 8.00 -39.22
N ALA A 104 -13.12 8.68 -38.17
CA ALA A 104 -13.81 9.81 -37.53
C ALA A 104 -13.78 11.14 -38.30
N LYS A 105 -13.08 11.25 -39.44
CA LYS A 105 -13.05 12.50 -40.23
C LYS A 105 -14.31 12.68 -41.10
N PRO A 106 -15.06 13.79 -40.98
CA PRO A 106 -16.10 14.14 -41.94
C PRO A 106 -15.53 14.29 -43.35
N LYS A 107 -16.28 13.83 -44.36
CA LYS A 107 -15.89 13.89 -45.78
C LYS A 107 -15.68 15.35 -46.23
N LEU A 108 -14.43 15.78 -46.43
CA LEU A 108 -14.13 16.99 -47.20
C LEU A 108 -14.63 16.78 -48.65
N LYS A 109 -15.47 17.72 -49.14
CA LYS A 109 -16.04 17.69 -50.48
C LYS A 109 -15.32 18.66 -51.43
N SER A 110 -14.12 18.29 -51.89
CA SER A 110 -13.47 18.89 -53.06
C SER A 110 -12.39 17.95 -53.60
N GLU A 111 -12.00 18.12 -54.86
CA GLU A 111 -10.83 17.47 -55.50
C GLU A 111 -10.88 15.92 -55.59
N LYS A 112 -11.77 15.41 -56.46
CA LYS A 112 -11.91 13.98 -56.77
C LYS A 112 -10.58 13.25 -57.10
N GLY A 113 -9.67 13.88 -57.86
CA GLY A 113 -8.44 13.22 -58.30
C GLY A 113 -7.48 12.89 -57.15
N ILE A 114 -7.29 13.84 -56.23
CA ILE A 114 -6.49 13.65 -55.02
C ILE A 114 -7.20 12.68 -54.06
N LEU A 115 -8.53 12.77 -53.94
CA LEU A 115 -9.32 11.81 -53.17
C LEU A 115 -9.20 10.37 -53.69
N ASP A 116 -9.25 10.14 -55.00
CA ASP A 116 -9.15 8.78 -55.57
C ASP A 116 -7.73 8.20 -55.37
N PHE A 117 -6.68 9.00 -55.57
CA PHE A 117 -5.29 8.59 -55.33
C PHE A 117 -5.05 8.26 -53.84
N LEU A 118 -5.38 9.20 -52.94
CA LEU A 118 -5.31 8.97 -51.49
C LEU A 118 -6.21 7.82 -51.03
N SER A 119 -7.33 7.55 -51.70
CA SER A 119 -8.18 6.39 -51.36
C SER A 119 -7.57 5.05 -51.79
N LYS A 120 -6.78 5.01 -52.86
CA LYS A 120 -6.02 3.83 -53.27
C LYS A 120 -4.88 3.55 -52.29
N GLU A 121 -4.09 4.58 -51.97
CA GLU A 121 -2.99 4.45 -51.02
C GLU A 121 -3.51 4.16 -49.61
N ALA A 122 -4.59 4.81 -49.16
CA ALA A 122 -5.22 4.49 -47.88
C ALA A 122 -5.85 3.09 -47.85
N LYS A 123 -6.35 2.56 -48.98
CA LYS A 123 -6.82 1.16 -49.07
C LYS A 123 -5.67 0.16 -49.02
N GLN A 124 -4.62 0.34 -49.82
CA GLN A 124 -3.44 -0.53 -49.77
C GLN A 124 -2.75 -0.46 -48.39
N THR A 125 -2.69 0.73 -47.81
CA THR A 125 -2.24 0.92 -46.43
C THR A 125 -3.15 0.18 -45.47
N ALA A 126 -4.47 0.36 -45.52
CA ALA A 126 -5.42 -0.38 -44.66
C ALA A 126 -5.27 -1.91 -44.81
N GLU A 127 -5.15 -2.45 -46.04
CA GLU A 127 -4.90 -3.87 -46.31
C GLU A 127 -3.54 -4.38 -45.80
N VAL A 128 -2.56 -3.50 -45.59
CA VAL A 128 -1.29 -3.82 -44.93
C VAL A 128 -1.41 -3.70 -43.41
N LEU A 129 -2.12 -2.71 -42.90
CA LEU A 129 -2.37 -2.49 -41.47
C LEU A 129 -3.25 -3.60 -40.87
N ASP A 130 -4.25 -4.08 -41.61
CA ASP A 130 -5.16 -5.16 -41.19
C ASP A 130 -4.41 -6.49 -40.98
N LYS A 131 -3.32 -6.73 -41.74
CA LYS A 131 -2.40 -7.88 -41.55
C LYS A 131 -1.58 -7.80 -40.26
N PHE A 132 -1.52 -6.64 -39.61
CA PHE A 132 -0.89 -6.44 -38.29
C PHE A 132 -1.92 -6.14 -37.18
N ARG A 133 -3.22 -6.25 -37.47
CA ARG A 133 -4.30 -5.88 -36.54
C ARG A 133 -4.42 -6.88 -35.40
N ILE A 134 -4.20 -6.39 -34.18
CA ILE A 134 -4.49 -7.16 -32.96
C ILE A 134 -5.98 -7.04 -32.65
N THR A 135 -6.70 -8.11 -32.94
CA THR A 135 -8.15 -8.24 -32.74
C THR A 135 -8.56 -8.35 -31.27
N ASP A 136 -7.62 -8.67 -30.37
CA ASP A 136 -7.89 -8.80 -28.93
C ASP A 136 -8.61 -7.58 -28.36
N GLU A 137 -9.86 -7.77 -27.96
CA GLU A 137 -10.56 -6.89 -27.04
C GLU A 137 -10.00 -7.13 -25.64
N VAL A 138 -9.28 -6.12 -25.12
CA VAL A 138 -8.65 -6.21 -23.79
C VAL A 138 -9.75 -6.30 -22.73
N PRO A 139 -9.86 -7.40 -21.95
CA PRO A 139 -10.95 -7.57 -20.99
C PRO A 139 -11.05 -6.40 -20.01
N PHE A 140 -12.27 -6.01 -19.63
CA PHE A 140 -12.51 -4.77 -18.88
C PHE A 140 -11.68 -4.62 -17.60
N TYR A 141 -11.39 -5.70 -16.87
CA TYR A 141 -10.50 -5.64 -15.69
C TYR A 141 -9.03 -5.31 -16.04
N LYS A 142 -8.53 -5.76 -17.19
CA LYS A 142 -7.21 -5.37 -17.73
C LYS A 142 -7.22 -3.95 -18.29
N GLN A 143 -8.35 -3.50 -18.84
CA GLN A 143 -8.54 -2.12 -19.28
C GLN A 143 -8.57 -1.15 -18.07
N TYR A 144 -9.37 -1.45 -17.04
CA TYR A 144 -9.54 -0.61 -15.84
C TYR A 144 -8.26 -0.44 -15.00
N MET A 145 -7.32 -1.40 -15.10
CA MET A 145 -5.98 -1.28 -14.55
C MET A 145 -5.16 -0.16 -15.23
N ARG A 146 -5.38 0.10 -16.53
CA ARG A 146 -4.78 1.20 -17.29
C ARG A 146 -5.46 2.52 -16.92
N PHE A 147 -4.77 3.65 -17.08
CA PHE A 147 -5.37 4.99 -16.93
C PHE A 147 -6.11 5.39 -18.21
N GLY A 148 -7.36 5.84 -18.11
CA GLY A 148 -8.12 6.36 -19.24
C GLY A 148 -9.57 6.76 -18.87
N PRO A 149 -10.38 7.21 -19.84
CA PRO A 149 -11.77 7.67 -19.60
C PRO A 149 -12.72 6.61 -19.03
N HIS A 150 -12.36 5.33 -19.14
CA HIS A 150 -13.05 4.21 -18.49
C HIS A 150 -12.87 4.20 -16.97
N ASN A 151 -11.89 4.94 -16.41
CA ASN A 151 -11.82 5.21 -14.98
C ASN A 151 -12.72 6.40 -14.66
N ASN A 152 -13.87 6.10 -14.08
CA ASN A 152 -14.89 7.07 -13.70
C ASN A 152 -15.78 6.49 -12.59
N THR A 153 -16.60 7.34 -11.98
CA THR A 153 -17.47 6.98 -10.84
C THR A 153 -18.46 5.85 -11.17
N GLU A 154 -19.07 5.84 -12.35
CA GLU A 154 -20.00 4.79 -12.77
C GLU A 154 -19.30 3.42 -12.83
N ASN A 155 -18.12 3.36 -13.45
CA ASN A 155 -17.33 2.14 -13.53
C ASN A 155 -16.77 1.71 -12.16
N LEU A 156 -16.46 2.63 -11.25
CA LEU A 156 -16.16 2.25 -9.86
C LEU A 156 -17.37 1.57 -9.19
N LEU A 157 -18.55 2.17 -9.28
CA LEU A 157 -19.78 1.60 -8.73
C LEU A 157 -20.15 0.25 -9.39
N LYS A 158 -19.78 0.04 -10.66
CA LYS A 158 -19.89 -1.25 -11.34
C LYS A 158 -18.94 -2.29 -10.74
N ILE A 159 -17.64 -2.01 -10.63
CA ILE A 159 -16.69 -3.02 -10.11
C ILE A 159 -16.96 -3.36 -8.64
N LEU A 160 -17.42 -2.41 -7.81
CA LEU A 160 -17.78 -2.68 -6.41
C LEU A 160 -18.96 -3.65 -6.28
N LYS A 161 -19.86 -3.69 -7.27
CA LYS A 161 -20.94 -4.69 -7.38
C LYS A 161 -20.44 -6.05 -7.87
N GLU A 162 -19.46 -6.06 -8.78
CA GLU A 162 -18.85 -7.29 -9.32
C GLU A 162 -17.88 -7.99 -8.35
N LEU A 163 -17.27 -7.27 -7.40
CA LEU A 163 -16.44 -7.88 -6.34
C LEU A 163 -17.28 -8.75 -5.37
N PRO A 164 -16.69 -9.75 -4.69
CA PRO A 164 -17.38 -10.61 -3.72
C PRO A 164 -18.26 -9.85 -2.72
N LYS A 165 -19.39 -10.47 -2.34
CA LYS A 165 -20.40 -9.89 -1.42
C LYS A 165 -19.99 -10.03 0.05
N GLU A 166 -19.02 -10.89 0.33
CA GLU A 166 -18.47 -11.21 1.64
C GLU A 166 -17.52 -10.09 2.13
N TRP A 167 -16.76 -9.49 1.22
CA TRP A 167 -15.70 -8.55 1.56
C TRP A 167 -16.20 -7.23 2.15
N THR A 168 -15.64 -6.86 3.30
CA THR A 168 -15.50 -5.46 3.68
C THR A 168 -14.26 -4.89 2.98
N ILE A 169 -14.37 -3.75 2.31
CA ILE A 169 -13.25 -3.04 1.67
C ILE A 169 -13.22 -1.61 2.21
N ILE A 170 -12.16 -1.27 2.95
CA ILE A 170 -11.94 0.05 3.53
C ILE A 170 -10.69 0.66 2.90
N GLN A 171 -10.78 1.91 2.45
CA GLN A 171 -9.63 2.67 1.99
C GLN A 171 -9.26 3.77 2.98
N LEU A 172 -7.98 3.85 3.35
CA LEU A 172 -7.38 4.87 4.19
C LEU A 172 -6.51 5.78 3.31
N THR A 173 -6.82 7.08 3.24
CA THR A 173 -6.09 8.02 2.38
C THR A 173 -5.76 9.30 3.13
N ALA A 174 -4.47 9.69 3.15
CA ALA A 174 -4.06 10.91 3.83
C ALA A 174 -4.68 12.13 3.12
N ALA A 175 -5.15 13.12 3.89
CA ALA A 175 -5.79 14.31 3.33
C ALA A 175 -4.84 15.10 2.41
N TYR A 176 -5.39 15.99 1.58
CA TYR A 176 -4.56 16.79 0.67
C TYR A 176 -3.59 17.68 1.46
N ASN A 177 -2.30 17.56 1.16
CA ASN A 177 -1.26 18.46 1.69
C ASN A 177 -0.52 19.12 0.52
N PRO A 178 -0.59 20.46 0.35
CA PRO A 178 0.14 21.19 -0.68
C PRO A 178 1.66 20.90 -0.70
N ASN A 179 2.25 20.59 0.46
CA ASN A 179 3.67 20.29 0.58
C ASN A 179 4.07 18.97 -0.10
N GLU A 180 3.13 18.08 -0.45
CA GLU A 180 3.39 16.88 -1.29
C GLU A 180 4.09 17.23 -2.61
N ASN A 181 3.88 18.46 -3.11
CA ASN A 181 4.40 18.92 -4.40
C ASN A 181 5.46 20.05 -4.27
N LEU A 182 5.83 20.42 -3.04
CA LEU A 182 6.76 21.53 -2.74
C LEU A 182 7.97 21.11 -1.90
N LYS A 183 7.83 20.12 -1.02
CA LYS A 183 8.89 19.65 -0.12
C LYS A 183 9.31 18.21 -0.45
N PRO A 184 10.53 17.79 -0.10
CA PRO A 184 10.90 16.38 -0.04
C PRO A 184 10.01 15.58 0.92
N GLN A 185 9.69 14.33 0.57
CA GLN A 185 8.84 13.43 1.37
C GLN A 185 9.27 13.31 2.85
N LYS A 186 10.58 13.39 3.13
CA LYS A 186 11.12 13.32 4.50
C LYS A 186 10.64 14.44 5.41
N GLU A 187 10.26 15.59 4.86
CA GLU A 187 9.80 16.77 5.59
C GLU A 187 8.28 16.74 5.78
N PHE A 188 7.52 16.39 4.73
CA PHE A 188 6.04 16.39 4.81
C PHE A 188 5.41 15.06 5.27
N LYS A 189 6.13 13.94 5.36
CA LYS A 189 5.55 12.64 5.81
C LYS A 189 5.04 12.62 7.25
N THR A 190 5.37 13.64 8.04
CA THR A 190 4.84 13.90 9.39
C THR A 190 3.79 15.02 9.40
N GLU A 191 3.57 15.69 8.26
CA GLU A 191 2.64 16.80 8.03
C GLU A 191 1.24 16.30 7.60
N ILE A 192 0.64 15.39 8.36
CA ILE A 192 -0.71 14.84 8.11
C ILE A 192 -1.67 15.33 9.20
N SER A 193 -2.59 16.22 8.82
CA SER A 193 -3.57 16.83 9.72
C SER A 193 -4.82 15.97 9.94
N SER A 194 -5.22 15.21 8.93
CA SER A 194 -6.32 14.25 8.95
C SER A 194 -6.13 13.20 7.84
N PHE A 195 -6.93 12.14 7.89
CA PHE A 195 -7.06 11.20 6.79
C PHE A 195 -8.53 10.85 6.55
N TYR A 196 -8.84 10.43 5.33
CA TYR A 196 -10.16 9.97 4.93
C TYR A 196 -10.23 8.44 5.04
N MET A 197 -11.24 7.96 5.76
CA MET A 197 -11.60 6.55 5.82
C MET A 197 -12.83 6.34 4.94
N THR A 198 -12.64 5.65 3.82
CA THR A 198 -13.66 5.42 2.79
C THR A 198 -14.10 3.97 2.84
N MET A 199 -15.34 3.73 3.26
CA MET A 199 -15.97 2.42 3.15
C MET A 199 -16.37 2.21 1.68
N LEU A 200 -15.55 1.50 0.91
CA LEU A 200 -15.84 1.17 -0.49
C LEU A 200 -16.83 0.00 -0.58
N LYS A 201 -16.74 -0.96 0.36
CA LYS A 201 -17.72 -2.03 0.54
C LYS A 201 -17.86 -2.33 2.03
N ASN A 202 -19.08 -2.37 2.52
CA ASN A 202 -19.44 -2.68 3.90
C ASN A 202 -20.86 -3.25 3.90
N ASP A 203 -21.22 -4.08 4.88
CA ASP A 203 -22.51 -4.76 4.87
C ASP A 203 -23.70 -3.80 4.90
N TYR A 204 -23.63 -2.79 5.76
CA TYR A 204 -24.69 -1.80 5.97
C TYR A 204 -24.82 -0.83 4.78
N ILE A 205 -23.75 -0.62 4.00
CA ILE A 205 -23.81 0.09 2.71
C ILE A 205 -24.70 -0.65 1.71
N ASN A 206 -24.62 -1.99 1.65
CA ASN A 206 -25.41 -2.79 0.73
C ASN A 206 -26.90 -2.81 1.13
N VAL A 207 -27.19 -2.93 2.43
CA VAL A 207 -28.57 -2.90 2.97
C VAL A 207 -29.28 -1.59 2.64
N ASN A 208 -28.58 -0.46 2.84
CA ASN A 208 -29.14 0.88 2.63
C ASN A 208 -28.97 1.41 1.19
N ASN A 209 -28.28 0.66 0.31
CA ASN A 209 -27.92 1.03 -1.07
C ASN A 209 -27.33 2.46 -1.21
N VAL A 210 -26.49 2.88 -0.25
CA VAL A 210 -25.98 4.28 -0.18
C VAL A 210 -24.85 4.55 -1.17
N GLY A 211 -24.21 3.50 -1.69
CA GLY A 211 -22.89 3.61 -2.32
C GLY A 211 -21.76 3.73 -1.28
N PRO A 212 -20.52 3.98 -1.72
CA PRO A 212 -19.39 4.14 -0.81
C PRO A 212 -19.55 5.38 0.07
N LEU A 213 -18.94 5.39 1.27
CA LEU A 213 -19.08 6.46 2.25
C LEU A 213 -17.72 6.86 2.87
N THR A 214 -17.47 8.16 2.96
CA THR A 214 -16.20 8.72 3.44
C THR A 214 -16.36 9.47 4.77
N VAL A 215 -15.52 9.18 5.77
CA VAL A 215 -15.42 9.97 7.02
C VAL A 215 -14.03 10.56 7.19
N ASN A 216 -13.95 11.77 7.76
CA ASN A 216 -12.68 12.44 8.07
C ASN A 216 -12.24 12.17 9.52
N VAL A 217 -11.05 11.59 9.66
CA VAL A 217 -10.43 11.26 10.95
C VAL A 217 -9.25 12.22 11.19
N PRO A 218 -9.33 13.12 12.20
CA PRO A 218 -8.26 14.08 12.49
C PRO A 218 -7.04 13.34 13.07
N ALA A 219 -5.85 13.68 12.60
CA ALA A 219 -4.60 12.99 12.94
C ALA A 219 -3.73 13.73 13.98
N TYR A 220 -3.93 15.03 14.18
CA TYR A 220 -3.27 15.80 15.23
C TYR A 220 -4.08 15.88 16.51
N VAL A 221 -4.20 14.76 17.20
CA VAL A 221 -4.64 14.70 18.60
C VAL A 221 -3.42 14.42 19.47
N HIS A 222 -2.55 15.43 19.64
CA HIS A 222 -1.41 15.38 20.56
C HIS A 222 -1.68 16.30 21.76
N LYS A 223 -1.27 15.88 22.96
CA LYS A 223 -1.29 16.75 24.15
C LYS A 223 0.00 17.54 24.23
N GLU A 224 -0.03 18.63 24.99
CA GLU A 224 1.16 19.43 25.27
C GLU A 224 2.23 18.55 25.96
N GLY A 225 3.42 18.48 25.36
CA GLY A 225 4.53 17.61 25.80
C GLY A 225 4.57 16.20 25.17
N GLU A 226 3.50 15.71 24.53
CA GLU A 226 3.52 14.43 23.80
C GLU A 226 4.03 14.64 22.35
N LYS A 227 4.89 13.74 21.84
CA LYS A 227 5.30 13.76 20.42
C LYS A 227 4.11 13.42 19.50
N PRO A 228 3.97 14.06 18.32
CA PRO A 228 3.03 13.62 17.29
C PRO A 228 3.27 12.16 16.88
N LEU A 229 2.18 11.42 16.64
CA LEU A 229 2.19 9.97 16.45
C LEU A 229 3.15 9.47 15.35
N PHE A 230 3.16 10.14 14.19
CA PHE A 230 4.09 9.86 13.09
C PHE A 230 5.55 10.06 13.51
N THR A 231 5.85 11.12 14.25
CA THR A 231 7.19 11.45 14.73
C THR A 231 7.69 10.42 15.74
N GLU A 232 6.83 9.96 16.65
CA GLU A 232 7.19 8.88 17.57
C GLU A 232 7.46 7.57 16.82
N LEU A 233 6.53 7.10 15.97
CA LEU A 233 6.70 5.87 15.18
C LEU A 233 7.97 5.89 14.34
N TYR A 234 8.26 6.98 13.61
CA TYR A 234 9.49 7.07 12.82
C TYR A 234 10.76 7.11 13.69
N SER A 235 10.72 7.74 14.88
CA SER A 235 11.86 7.72 15.80
C SER A 235 12.10 6.36 16.45
N LEU A 236 11.02 5.64 16.80
CA LEU A 236 11.04 4.27 17.30
C LEU A 236 11.63 3.32 16.24
N LEU A 237 11.22 3.46 14.99
CA LEU A 237 11.78 2.70 13.88
C LEU A 237 13.28 3.00 13.68
N GLU A 238 13.69 4.28 13.74
CA GLU A 238 15.10 4.64 13.70
C GLU A 238 15.90 4.01 14.86
N ASP A 239 15.36 3.97 16.09
CA ASP A 239 15.97 3.27 17.23
C ASP A 239 16.03 1.75 17.02
N ASN A 240 15.02 1.14 16.40
CA ASN A 240 14.99 -0.28 16.02
C ASN A 240 16.14 -0.63 15.05
N TYR A 241 16.22 0.07 13.92
CA TYR A 241 17.29 -0.10 12.93
C TYR A 241 18.68 0.14 13.56
N ASN A 242 18.84 1.21 14.35
CA ASN A 242 20.08 1.53 15.04
C ASN A 242 20.49 0.49 16.08
N THR A 243 19.53 -0.21 16.71
CA THR A 243 19.79 -1.24 17.72
C THR A 243 20.15 -2.57 17.05
N ILE A 244 19.42 -2.97 16.01
CA ILE A 244 19.71 -4.19 15.22
C ILE A 244 21.09 -4.07 14.55
N GLY A 245 21.39 -2.97 13.86
CA GLY A 245 22.67 -2.76 13.17
C GLY A 245 23.90 -2.80 14.07
N LYS A 246 23.74 -2.55 15.38
CA LYS A 246 24.81 -2.59 16.40
C LYS A 246 24.99 -3.97 17.05
N ALA A 247 24.01 -4.88 16.95
CA ALA A 247 24.02 -6.20 17.59
C ALA A 247 25.33 -6.99 17.33
N GLN A 248 25.78 -7.01 16.08
CA GLN A 248 26.98 -7.74 15.63
C GLN A 248 28.31 -7.29 16.27
N PHE A 249 28.34 -6.16 16.99
CA PHE A 249 29.55 -5.63 17.67
C PHE A 249 29.51 -5.82 19.20
N ILE A 250 28.50 -6.52 19.73
CA ILE A 250 28.26 -6.67 21.17
C ILE A 250 28.89 -7.98 21.66
N ASN A 251 29.99 -7.86 22.39
CA ASN A 251 30.76 -8.99 22.95
C ASN A 251 30.98 -8.93 24.48
N LYS A 252 30.40 -7.94 25.18
CA LYS A 252 30.50 -7.78 26.65
C LYS A 252 29.12 -7.95 27.27
N LYS A 253 29.00 -8.79 28.32
CA LYS A 253 27.72 -9.10 28.99
C LYS A 253 26.86 -7.87 29.35
N ARG A 254 27.47 -6.80 29.88
CA ARG A 254 26.77 -5.52 30.16
C ARG A 254 26.20 -4.85 28.90
N LEU A 255 26.86 -4.97 27.76
CA LEU A 255 26.36 -4.46 26.48
C LEU A 255 25.23 -5.34 25.90
N VAL A 256 25.24 -6.65 26.17
CA VAL A 256 24.11 -7.56 25.86
C VAL A 256 22.88 -7.18 26.68
N GLN A 257 23.03 -6.97 27.99
CA GLN A 257 21.94 -6.51 28.85
C GLN A 257 21.38 -5.14 28.41
N ASN A 258 22.27 -4.20 28.07
CA ASN A 258 21.87 -2.89 27.51
C ASN A 258 21.18 -2.99 26.14
N TYR A 259 21.44 -4.04 25.35
CA TYR A 259 20.75 -4.30 24.09
C TYR A 259 19.31 -4.78 24.35
N TRP A 260 19.14 -5.77 25.22
CA TRP A 260 17.82 -6.31 25.55
C TRP A 260 16.90 -5.28 26.21
N SER A 261 17.42 -4.51 27.18
CA SER A 261 16.69 -3.38 27.79
C SER A 261 16.23 -2.33 26.76
N LYS A 262 17.00 -2.11 25.67
CA LYS A 262 16.57 -1.24 24.56
C LYS A 262 15.55 -1.89 23.63
N ARG A 263 15.60 -3.22 23.42
CA ARG A 263 14.55 -3.95 22.70
C ARG A 263 13.22 -3.88 23.46
N GLU A 264 13.27 -3.96 24.79
CA GLU A 264 12.10 -3.82 25.67
C GLU A 264 11.52 -2.40 25.64
N ASP A 265 12.34 -1.35 25.72
CA ASP A 265 11.89 0.05 25.56
C ASP A 265 11.19 0.28 24.21
N ILE A 266 11.79 -0.17 23.11
CA ILE A 266 11.22 -0.05 21.75
C ILE A 266 9.87 -0.80 21.65
N ASP A 267 9.74 -1.94 22.31
CA ASP A 267 8.49 -2.72 22.34
C ASP A 267 7.38 -2.05 23.17
N LEU A 268 7.73 -1.49 24.33
CA LEU A 268 6.83 -0.69 25.17
C LEU A 268 6.37 0.57 24.44
N ARG A 269 7.27 1.25 23.72
CA ARG A 269 6.94 2.40 22.87
C ARG A 269 6.01 2.00 21.72
N MET A 270 6.16 0.82 21.12
CA MET A 270 5.25 0.34 20.06
C MET A 270 3.86 0.04 20.63
N LYS A 271 3.77 -0.58 21.81
CA LYS A 271 2.51 -0.73 22.57
C LYS A 271 1.87 0.65 22.84
N GLY A 272 2.69 1.66 23.14
CA GLY A 272 2.27 3.06 23.25
C GLY A 272 1.67 3.62 21.95
N VAL A 273 2.35 3.46 20.81
CA VAL A 273 1.87 3.88 19.48
C VAL A 273 0.50 3.28 19.17
N ILE A 274 0.31 1.97 19.37
CA ILE A 274 -0.99 1.30 19.12
C ILE A 274 -2.09 1.86 20.03
N ASN A 275 -1.80 2.09 21.32
CA ASN A 275 -2.75 2.65 22.27
C ASN A 275 -3.16 4.09 21.88
N LEU A 276 -2.22 4.92 21.38
CA LEU A 276 -2.52 6.24 20.83
C LEU A 276 -3.36 6.16 19.53
N MET A 277 -3.10 5.18 18.65
CA MET A 277 -3.94 4.93 17.47
C MET A 277 -5.39 4.60 17.88
N GLU A 278 -5.58 3.69 18.85
CA GLU A 278 -6.90 3.26 19.31
C GLU A 278 -7.65 4.36 20.08
N ARG A 279 -6.97 5.06 20.99
CA ARG A 279 -7.58 6.02 21.93
C ARG A 279 -7.79 7.40 21.33
N ASP A 280 -6.73 8.00 20.81
CA ASP A 280 -6.69 9.42 20.49
C ASP A 280 -6.87 9.69 18.98
N TRP A 281 -6.42 8.78 18.11
CA TRP A 281 -6.53 8.95 16.66
C TRP A 281 -7.88 8.45 16.10
N LEU A 282 -8.21 7.18 16.31
CA LEU A 282 -9.43 6.56 15.78
C LEU A 282 -10.63 6.71 16.73
N GLY A 283 -10.44 6.40 18.01
CA GLY A 283 -11.54 6.23 18.96
C GLY A 283 -12.58 5.25 18.40
N GLY A 284 -13.84 5.69 18.37
CA GLY A 284 -14.95 4.88 17.86
C GLY A 284 -14.96 4.65 16.35
N TRP A 285 -14.15 5.36 15.55
CA TRP A 285 -14.07 5.10 14.09
C TRP A 285 -13.36 3.79 13.75
N SER A 286 -12.64 3.19 14.70
CA SER A 286 -12.12 1.82 14.55
C SER A 286 -13.22 0.77 14.31
N SER A 287 -14.49 1.07 14.64
CA SER A 287 -15.66 0.27 14.25
C SER A 287 -15.81 0.06 12.75
N LEU A 288 -15.47 1.07 11.93
CA LEU A 288 -15.62 1.00 10.47
C LEU A 288 -14.61 0.06 9.81
N LEU A 289 -13.57 -0.37 10.55
CA LEU A 289 -12.58 -1.34 10.08
C LEU A 289 -13.09 -2.80 10.16
N THR A 290 -14.26 -3.05 10.76
CA THR A 290 -14.71 -4.42 11.06
C THR A 290 -15.30 -5.16 9.84
N GLY A 291 -15.05 -6.47 9.81
CA GLY A 291 -15.55 -7.37 8.78
C GLY A 291 -17.05 -7.63 8.92
N ARG A 292 -17.70 -7.85 7.77
CA ARG A 292 -19.10 -8.26 7.68
C ARG A 292 -19.38 -9.51 8.54
N LEU A 293 -20.46 -9.52 9.32
CA LEU A 293 -20.91 -10.71 10.05
C LEU A 293 -21.21 -11.88 9.09
N ARG A 294 -20.79 -13.10 9.44
CA ARG A 294 -21.20 -14.31 8.69
C ARG A 294 -22.66 -14.69 8.98
N ASP A 295 -23.16 -14.38 10.19
CA ASP A 295 -24.57 -14.49 10.55
C ASP A 295 -25.36 -13.24 10.12
N THR A 296 -26.20 -13.39 9.09
CA THR A 296 -27.09 -12.33 8.60
C THR A 296 -28.33 -12.12 9.47
N GLN A 297 -28.77 -13.10 10.25
CA GLN A 297 -29.93 -12.96 11.15
C GLN A 297 -29.58 -12.11 12.37
N LEU A 298 -28.40 -12.32 12.96
CA LEU A 298 -27.86 -11.47 14.02
C LEU A 298 -27.71 -10.01 13.54
N ARG A 299 -27.21 -9.82 12.30
CA ARG A 299 -27.11 -8.52 11.65
C ARG A 299 -28.48 -7.87 11.45
N ASP A 300 -29.46 -8.60 10.92
CA ASP A 300 -30.82 -8.10 10.67
C ASP A 300 -31.56 -7.76 11.97
N ARG A 301 -31.32 -8.51 13.06
CA ARG A 301 -31.78 -8.11 14.40
C ARG A 301 -31.13 -6.79 14.84
N LEU A 302 -29.82 -6.61 14.64
CA LEU A 302 -29.10 -5.40 15.07
C LEU A 302 -29.59 -4.16 14.33
N VAL A 303 -29.81 -4.25 13.01
CA VAL A 303 -30.39 -3.16 12.22
C VAL A 303 -31.78 -2.79 12.74
N LYS A 304 -32.67 -3.77 12.95
CA LYS A 304 -34.01 -3.55 13.50
C LYS A 304 -33.96 -2.93 14.90
N PHE A 305 -33.05 -3.37 15.76
CA PHE A 305 -32.90 -2.83 17.11
C PHE A 305 -32.48 -1.35 17.10
N VAL A 306 -31.53 -0.98 16.23
CA VAL A 306 -31.12 0.43 16.06
C VAL A 306 -32.20 1.26 15.37
N ASP A 307 -32.92 0.72 14.38
CA ASP A 307 -34.02 1.44 13.71
C ASP A 307 -35.23 1.66 14.62
N ASN A 308 -35.57 0.70 15.49
CA ASN A 308 -36.58 0.89 16.53
C ASN A 308 -36.17 2.06 17.45
N ALA A 309 -34.91 2.07 17.92
CA ALA A 309 -34.39 3.17 18.75
C ALA A 309 -34.32 4.53 18.00
N ILE A 310 -34.28 4.55 16.66
CA ILE A 310 -34.43 5.78 15.86
C ILE A 310 -35.91 6.19 15.78
N ALA A 311 -36.82 5.24 15.64
CA ALA A 311 -38.27 5.48 15.56
C ALA A 311 -38.87 5.95 16.89
N ASP A 312 -38.45 5.37 18.02
CA ASP A 312 -38.81 5.81 19.39
C ASP A 312 -38.47 7.29 19.62
N TRP A 313 -37.39 7.76 18.97
CA TRP A 313 -36.93 9.14 18.98
C TRP A 313 -37.31 9.88 17.69
N GLY A 314 -38.50 9.64 17.14
CA GLY A 314 -38.96 10.02 15.79
C GLY A 314 -38.85 11.50 15.35
N PHE A 315 -38.42 12.41 16.23
CA PHE A 315 -37.96 13.76 15.87
C PHE A 315 -36.56 13.76 15.20
N LEU A 316 -35.77 12.70 15.39
CA LEU A 316 -34.42 12.50 14.85
C LEU A 316 -34.43 12.15 13.36
N LYS A 317 -34.55 13.18 12.52
CA LYS A 317 -34.38 13.14 11.05
C LYS A 317 -32.93 12.80 10.62
N LEU A 318 -32.45 11.61 10.94
CA LEU A 318 -31.09 11.16 10.60
C LEU A 318 -30.96 10.80 9.12
N THR A 319 -29.83 11.19 8.51
CA THR A 319 -29.50 10.82 7.12
C THR A 319 -29.15 9.34 6.99
N THR A 320 -29.26 8.78 5.79
CA THR A 320 -28.87 7.38 5.52
C THR A 320 -27.39 7.12 5.84
N LYS A 321 -26.52 8.13 5.66
CA LYS A 321 -25.12 8.09 6.11
C LYS A 321 -25.03 7.95 7.62
N GLN A 322 -25.75 8.78 8.39
CA GLN A 322 -25.76 8.69 9.85
C GLN A 322 -26.27 7.33 10.34
N LYS A 323 -27.37 6.80 9.78
CA LYS A 323 -27.86 5.45 10.09
C LYS A 323 -26.79 4.37 9.86
N THR A 324 -26.15 4.40 8.68
CA THR A 324 -25.11 3.43 8.29
C THR A 324 -23.90 3.48 9.22
N LEU A 325 -23.49 4.68 9.68
CA LEU A 325 -22.40 4.83 10.65
C LEU A 325 -22.82 4.39 12.06
N LEU A 326 -24.07 4.60 12.49
CA LEU A 326 -24.59 4.08 13.75
C LEU A 326 -24.60 2.55 13.77
N TYR A 327 -25.08 1.88 12.71
CA TYR A 327 -25.11 0.41 12.68
C TYR A 327 -23.70 -0.19 12.85
N ASN A 328 -22.70 0.33 12.14
CA ASN A 328 -21.30 -0.12 12.28
C ASN A 328 -20.74 0.12 13.70
N LEU A 329 -21.05 1.28 14.31
CA LEU A 329 -20.61 1.62 15.66
C LEU A 329 -21.24 0.73 16.75
N ILE A 330 -22.51 0.37 16.59
CA ILE A 330 -23.23 -0.52 17.51
C ILE A 330 -22.78 -1.98 17.33
N ASP A 331 -22.61 -2.44 16.09
CA ASP A 331 -22.03 -3.76 15.76
C ASP A 331 -20.66 -3.98 16.43
N SER A 332 -19.85 -2.92 16.49
CA SER A 332 -18.52 -2.93 17.09
C SER A 332 -18.46 -2.48 18.56
N CYS A 333 -19.57 -2.25 19.25
CA CYS A 333 -19.55 -1.60 20.57
C CYS A 333 -18.84 -2.43 21.66
N HIS A 334 -18.75 -3.75 21.48
CA HIS A 334 -18.05 -4.69 22.36
C HIS A 334 -16.56 -4.34 22.53
N SER A 335 -15.84 -4.10 21.44
CA SER A 335 -14.41 -3.75 21.47
C SER A 335 -14.14 -2.29 21.87
N LEU A 336 -15.17 -1.45 22.03
CA LEU A 336 -15.03 -0.02 22.25
C LEU A 336 -15.28 0.43 23.71
N PRO A 337 -14.41 1.27 24.28
CA PRO A 337 -14.68 2.03 25.50
C PRO A 337 -15.89 2.98 25.37
N SER A 338 -16.68 3.10 26.44
CA SER A 338 -17.95 3.85 26.42
C SER A 338 -17.79 5.36 26.17
N ASN A 339 -16.61 5.93 26.44
CA ASN A 339 -16.25 7.30 26.04
C ASN A 339 -16.00 7.41 24.53
N HIS A 340 -15.39 6.40 23.89
CA HIS A 340 -15.18 6.37 22.44
C HIS A 340 -16.51 6.23 21.70
N ILE A 341 -17.42 5.40 22.22
CA ILE A 341 -18.80 5.25 21.71
C ILE A 341 -19.53 6.60 21.78
N LYS A 342 -19.60 7.24 22.96
CA LYS A 342 -20.27 8.55 23.15
C LYS A 342 -19.66 9.65 22.28
N SER A 343 -18.33 9.67 22.14
CA SER A 343 -17.63 10.61 21.25
C SER A 343 -17.98 10.37 19.77
N CYS A 344 -17.99 9.11 19.32
CA CYS A 344 -18.34 8.78 17.94
C CYS A 344 -19.82 9.06 17.63
N ILE A 345 -20.75 8.74 18.53
CA ILE A 345 -22.17 9.14 18.41
C ILE A 345 -22.28 10.66 18.25
N ARG A 346 -21.59 11.47 19.08
CA ARG A 346 -21.55 12.93 18.93
C ARG A 346 -21.11 13.32 17.52
N ARG A 347 -20.01 12.74 17.00
CA ARG A 347 -19.50 13.02 15.64
C ARG A 347 -20.52 12.64 14.57
N ILE A 348 -21.14 11.46 14.65
CA ILE A 348 -22.16 11.03 13.68
C ILE A 348 -23.37 11.97 13.70
N LEU A 349 -23.88 12.31 14.89
CA LEU A 349 -25.05 13.19 15.04
C LEU A 349 -24.80 14.63 14.55
N THR A 350 -23.59 15.18 14.73
CA THR A 350 -23.30 16.59 14.35
C THR A 350 -22.52 16.77 13.04
N GLU A 351 -21.45 16.02 12.83
CA GLU A 351 -20.48 16.24 11.74
C GLU A 351 -20.90 15.56 10.41
N HIS A 352 -21.94 14.71 10.45
CA HIS A 352 -22.51 14.02 9.30
C HIS A 352 -24.04 14.24 9.13
N GLY A 353 -24.58 15.29 9.75
CA GLY A 353 -25.94 15.77 9.48
C GLY A 353 -26.05 16.44 8.10
N ASN A 354 -27.25 16.86 7.70
CA ASN A 354 -27.46 17.54 6.43
C ASN A 354 -26.76 18.91 6.40
N THR A 355 -25.73 19.06 5.55
CA THR A 355 -24.93 20.27 5.41
C THR A 355 -25.77 21.51 5.09
N GLU A 356 -26.86 21.38 4.31
CA GLU A 356 -27.72 22.52 3.97
C GLU A 356 -28.58 22.99 5.14
N ASP A 357 -29.06 22.08 5.99
CA ASP A 357 -29.79 22.46 7.20
C ASP A 357 -28.85 23.05 8.26
N ILE A 358 -27.62 22.55 8.36
CA ILE A 358 -26.55 23.17 9.18
C ILE A 358 -26.22 24.58 8.65
N ARG A 359 -26.12 24.79 7.32
CA ARG A 359 -25.92 26.11 6.69
C ARG A 359 -27.09 27.06 6.97
N ARG A 360 -28.33 26.58 6.93
CA ARG A 360 -29.54 27.36 7.27
C ARG A 360 -29.55 27.84 8.72
N VAL A 361 -29.05 27.04 9.67
CA VAL A 361 -28.99 27.43 11.09
C VAL A 361 -27.75 28.29 11.40
N ILE A 362 -26.54 27.93 10.93
CA ILE A 362 -25.32 28.70 11.24
C ILE A 362 -25.40 30.15 10.78
N ASN A 363 -26.13 30.42 9.69
CA ASN A 363 -26.34 31.77 9.18
C ASN A 363 -27.12 32.67 10.16
N LYS A 364 -27.97 32.11 11.02
CA LYS A 364 -28.68 32.81 12.10
C LYS A 364 -27.83 32.99 13.36
N LEU A 365 -26.84 32.10 13.57
CA LEU A 365 -26.01 32.10 14.76
C LEU A 365 -24.89 33.17 14.69
N ILE A 366 -24.55 33.71 15.86
CA ILE A 366 -23.42 34.62 16.05
C ILE A 366 -22.32 33.84 16.80
N CYS A 367 -21.18 33.66 16.14
CA CYS A 367 -20.00 33.02 16.73
C CYS A 367 -18.73 33.78 16.31
N LYS A 368 -17.78 33.95 17.24
CA LYS A 368 -16.50 34.62 16.96
C LYS A 368 -15.44 33.69 16.36
N SER A 369 -15.68 32.37 16.32
CA SER A 369 -14.68 31.36 15.97
C SER A 369 -15.15 30.37 14.90
N CYS A 370 -16.24 30.66 14.17
CA CYS A 370 -16.77 29.81 13.11
C CYS A 370 -17.05 30.65 11.86
N SER A 371 -16.64 30.16 10.68
CA SER A 371 -17.05 30.73 9.40
C SER A 371 -18.51 30.39 9.10
N LYS A 372 -19.23 31.30 8.44
CA LYS A 372 -20.53 30.98 7.79
C LYS A 372 -20.34 30.27 6.44
N GLN A 373 -19.17 30.47 5.81
CA GLN A 373 -18.71 29.79 4.61
C GLN A 373 -17.77 28.64 5.01
N PHE A 374 -18.30 27.64 5.71
CA PHE A 374 -17.55 26.43 6.09
C PHE A 374 -17.63 25.39 4.95
N LYS A 375 -16.54 24.66 4.69
CA LYS A 375 -16.52 23.59 3.68
C LYS A 375 -17.08 22.30 4.27
N PHE A 376 -16.59 21.89 5.44
CA PHE A 376 -17.01 20.70 6.17
C PHE A 376 -17.59 21.01 7.57
N PRO A 377 -18.64 20.31 8.04
CA PRO A 377 -19.24 20.58 9.35
C PRO A 377 -18.29 20.48 10.56
N ASN A 378 -17.19 19.71 10.46
CA ASN A 378 -16.18 19.59 11.53
C ASN A 378 -15.29 20.85 11.70
N GLU A 379 -15.36 21.83 10.79
CA GLU A 379 -14.77 23.17 10.98
C GLU A 379 -15.55 24.01 12.01
N LEU A 380 -16.82 23.67 12.27
CA LEU A 380 -17.67 24.38 13.21
C LEU A 380 -17.39 23.92 14.65
N CYS A 381 -17.26 24.87 15.58
CA CYS A 381 -17.06 24.52 16.98
C CYS A 381 -18.29 23.80 17.57
N LEU A 382 -18.06 22.91 18.54
CA LEU A 382 -19.09 22.06 19.13
C LEU A 382 -20.30 22.84 19.68
N LYS A 383 -20.11 24.08 20.17
CA LYS A 383 -21.21 24.94 20.63
C LYS A 383 -22.17 25.37 19.51
N CYS A 384 -21.66 25.55 18.29
CA CYS A 384 -22.51 25.83 17.13
C CYS A 384 -23.16 24.55 16.61
N LEU A 385 -22.41 23.44 16.54
CA LEU A 385 -22.93 22.15 16.12
C LEU A 385 -24.07 21.63 17.03
N SER A 386 -23.98 21.79 18.36
CA SER A 386 -25.07 21.43 19.28
C SER A 386 -26.33 22.25 19.01
N LYS A 387 -26.20 23.56 18.78
CA LYS A 387 -27.33 24.42 18.42
C LYS A 387 -27.93 24.07 17.07
N CYS A 388 -27.12 23.74 16.06
CA CYS A 388 -27.62 23.26 14.78
C CYS A 388 -28.41 21.95 14.96
N PHE A 389 -27.91 21.00 15.75
CA PHE A 389 -28.63 19.76 16.07
C PHE A 389 -29.96 20.03 16.79
N GLU A 390 -29.95 20.89 17.81
CA GLU A 390 -31.14 21.29 18.58
C GLU A 390 -32.22 21.97 17.72
N GLU A 391 -31.83 22.88 16.82
CA GLU A 391 -32.77 23.57 15.91
C GLU A 391 -33.33 22.64 14.81
N ILE A 392 -32.56 21.66 14.33
CA ILE A 392 -32.96 20.74 13.25
C ILE A 392 -33.84 19.58 13.76
N HIS A 393 -33.55 19.08 14.97
CA HIS A 393 -34.18 17.88 15.53
C HIS A 393 -35.10 18.16 16.72
N HIS A 394 -35.15 19.39 17.24
CA HIS A 394 -35.96 19.80 18.40
C HIS A 394 -35.67 18.99 19.69
N VAL A 395 -34.49 18.38 19.78
CA VAL A 395 -34.01 17.55 20.88
C VAL A 395 -32.56 17.92 21.19
N SER A 396 -32.16 17.96 22.46
CA SER A 396 -30.78 18.31 22.84
C SER A 396 -29.77 17.24 22.40
N LEU A 397 -28.58 17.67 21.99
CA LEU A 397 -27.51 16.76 21.57
C LEU A 397 -27.13 15.77 22.68
N VAL A 398 -27.21 16.18 23.95
CA VAL A 398 -26.97 15.32 25.12
C VAL A 398 -27.99 14.18 25.20
N SER A 399 -29.27 14.44 24.92
CA SER A 399 -30.31 13.40 24.87
C SER A 399 -30.08 12.43 23.72
N GLY A 400 -29.73 12.91 22.52
CA GLY A 400 -29.38 12.06 21.38
C GLY A 400 -28.16 11.16 21.64
N ILE A 401 -27.11 11.71 22.28
CA ILE A 401 -25.94 10.93 22.70
C ILE A 401 -26.34 9.89 23.77
N LYS A 402 -27.20 10.26 24.73
CA LYS A 402 -27.68 9.34 25.77
C LYS A 402 -28.46 8.17 25.15
N ALA A 403 -29.38 8.44 24.22
CA ALA A 403 -30.20 7.44 23.55
C ALA A 403 -29.35 6.34 22.88
N PHE A 404 -28.50 6.69 21.91
CA PHE A 404 -27.67 5.70 21.22
C PHE A 404 -26.55 5.12 22.10
N SER A 405 -26.13 5.82 23.16
CA SER A 405 -25.25 5.22 24.17
C SER A 405 -25.95 4.17 25.03
N GLN A 406 -27.26 4.30 25.28
CA GLN A 406 -28.04 3.28 25.99
C GLN A 406 -28.27 2.06 25.09
N VAL A 407 -28.51 2.25 23.78
CA VAL A 407 -28.53 1.18 22.77
C VAL A 407 -27.20 0.41 22.77
N ALA A 408 -26.06 1.12 22.73
CA ALA A 408 -24.72 0.51 22.75
C ALA A 408 -24.42 -0.23 24.07
N THR A 409 -24.93 0.27 25.20
CA THR A 409 -24.86 -0.41 26.50
C THR A 409 -25.69 -1.69 26.50
N GLN A 410 -26.93 -1.66 26.02
CA GLN A 410 -27.79 -2.85 25.95
C GLN A 410 -27.21 -3.94 25.05
N VAL A 411 -26.64 -3.59 23.89
CA VAL A 411 -25.92 -4.55 23.02
C VAL A 411 -24.65 -5.10 23.66
N LYS A 412 -24.04 -4.38 24.62
CA LYS A 412 -22.80 -4.80 25.30
C LYS A 412 -23.01 -5.61 26.58
N GLU A 413 -24.16 -5.46 27.22
CA GLU A 413 -24.45 -6.02 28.55
C GLU A 413 -25.56 -7.08 28.56
N SER A 414 -26.39 -7.17 27.51
CA SER A 414 -27.46 -8.18 27.40
C SER A 414 -26.96 -9.52 26.84
N GLU A 415 -27.41 -10.61 27.45
CA GLU A 415 -27.13 -11.99 27.01
C GLU A 415 -27.58 -12.27 25.57
N GLU A 416 -28.62 -11.57 25.07
CA GLU A 416 -29.09 -11.68 23.68
C GLU A 416 -27.96 -11.39 22.66
N TRP A 417 -27.06 -10.46 23.03
CA TRP A 417 -26.02 -9.92 22.17
C TRP A 417 -24.62 -10.45 22.50
N ALA A 418 -24.47 -11.29 23.53
CA ALA A 418 -23.18 -11.88 23.92
C ALA A 418 -22.49 -12.66 22.78
N THR A 419 -23.29 -13.23 21.87
CA THR A 419 -22.81 -13.92 20.65
C THR A 419 -22.14 -12.99 19.63
N LEU A 420 -22.44 -11.68 19.65
CA LEU A 420 -21.89 -10.69 18.71
C LEU A 420 -20.38 -10.48 18.89
N ASN A 421 -19.88 -10.65 20.11
CA ASN A 421 -18.46 -10.53 20.45
C ASN A 421 -17.62 -11.72 19.92
N THR A 422 -18.23 -12.90 19.77
CA THR A 422 -17.58 -14.13 19.27
C THR A 422 -18.00 -14.50 17.84
N ALA A 423 -18.92 -13.74 17.24
CA ALA A 423 -19.44 -13.97 15.90
C ALA A 423 -18.33 -13.98 14.84
N LYS A 424 -18.30 -15.02 14.01
CA LYS A 424 -17.39 -15.10 12.87
C LYS A 424 -17.73 -14.00 11.85
N ARG A 425 -16.70 -13.34 11.33
CA ARG A 425 -16.78 -12.28 10.31
C ARG A 425 -16.07 -12.71 9.01
N TRP A 426 -16.41 -12.06 7.90
CA TRP A 426 -15.74 -12.20 6.62
C TRP A 426 -14.48 -11.31 6.54
N PRO A 427 -13.55 -11.57 5.60
CA PRO A 427 -12.31 -10.81 5.48
C PRO A 427 -12.49 -9.31 5.23
N VAL A 428 -11.55 -8.55 5.79
CA VAL A 428 -11.39 -7.11 5.57
C VAL A 428 -10.20 -6.86 4.63
N ILE A 429 -10.43 -6.13 3.55
CA ILE A 429 -9.39 -5.64 2.64
C ILE A 429 -9.14 -4.15 2.94
N LEU A 430 -7.93 -3.83 3.40
CA LEU A 430 -7.48 -2.46 3.65
C LEU A 430 -6.68 -1.93 2.44
N ILE A 431 -7.18 -0.89 1.77
CA ILE A 431 -6.37 -0.10 0.83
C ILE A 431 -5.73 1.04 1.60
N VAL A 432 -4.41 1.15 1.62
CA VAL A 432 -3.70 2.07 2.52
C VAL A 432 -2.73 2.97 1.73
N ASP A 433 -2.95 4.29 1.82
CA ASP A 433 -2.07 5.33 1.28
C ASP A 433 -0.62 5.16 1.75
N GLU A 434 0.32 5.43 0.84
CA GLU A 434 1.76 5.20 1.03
C GLU A 434 2.36 5.90 2.26
N LEU A 435 1.72 6.97 2.77
CA LEU A 435 2.12 7.68 4.00
C LEU A 435 1.53 7.06 5.27
N LEU A 436 0.46 6.28 5.15
CA LEU A 436 -0.26 5.59 6.24
C LEU A 436 0.15 4.11 6.36
N ASP A 437 0.78 3.54 5.34
CA ASP A 437 1.13 2.12 5.26
C ASP A 437 2.15 1.64 6.31
N THR A 438 2.93 2.55 6.92
CA THR A 438 3.88 2.19 7.99
C THR A 438 3.18 1.82 9.31
N PHE A 439 1.88 2.10 9.48
CA PHE A 439 1.15 1.78 10.70
C PHE A 439 0.62 0.33 10.74
N PRO A 440 0.62 -0.34 11.91
CA PRO A 440 0.11 -1.71 12.06
C PRO A 440 -1.41 -1.74 12.30
N TRP A 441 -2.19 -1.34 11.29
CA TRP A 441 -3.66 -1.26 11.35
C TRP A 441 -4.33 -2.57 11.81
N GLU A 442 -3.76 -3.71 11.43
CA GLU A 442 -4.24 -5.06 11.77
C GLU A 442 -4.04 -5.44 13.24
N MET A 443 -3.32 -4.63 14.02
CA MET A 443 -3.10 -4.83 15.45
C MET A 443 -4.08 -4.05 16.33
N LEU A 444 -4.97 -3.24 15.75
CA LEU A 444 -5.99 -2.50 16.50
C LEU A 444 -7.04 -3.45 17.09
N SER A 445 -7.41 -3.24 18.36
CA SER A 445 -8.35 -4.10 19.11
C SER A 445 -9.65 -4.46 18.37
N ALA A 446 -10.21 -3.55 17.59
CA ALA A 446 -11.41 -3.79 16.78
C ALA A 446 -11.24 -4.88 15.70
N VAL A 447 -10.02 -5.08 15.17
CA VAL A 447 -9.74 -5.98 14.03
C VAL A 447 -8.66 -7.04 14.30
N ARG A 448 -7.95 -6.98 15.43
CA ARG A 448 -6.86 -7.92 15.79
C ARG A 448 -7.29 -9.40 15.78
N THR A 449 -8.57 -9.67 16.05
CA THR A 449 -9.17 -11.01 16.04
C THR A 449 -9.68 -11.45 14.66
N GLN A 450 -9.70 -10.56 13.67
CA GLN A 450 -10.34 -10.76 12.37
C GLN A 450 -9.32 -11.08 11.27
N ALA A 451 -9.83 -11.60 10.15
CA ALA A 451 -9.05 -11.80 8.95
C ALA A 451 -8.87 -10.46 8.21
N VAL A 452 -7.63 -9.98 8.14
CA VAL A 452 -7.30 -8.69 7.51
C VAL A 452 -6.13 -8.86 6.55
N CYS A 453 -6.28 -8.37 5.33
CA CYS A 453 -5.20 -8.18 4.37
C CYS A 453 -5.21 -6.74 3.82
N ARG A 454 -4.12 -6.34 3.18
CA ARG A 454 -4.01 -5.08 2.45
C ARG A 454 -4.06 -5.28 0.95
N MET A 455 -4.42 -4.24 0.21
CA MET A 455 -4.22 -4.16 -1.23
C MET A 455 -3.69 -2.77 -1.62
N GLU A 456 -2.86 -2.72 -2.66
CA GLU A 456 -2.25 -1.45 -3.11
C GLU A 456 -3.30 -0.45 -3.60
N ASN A 457 -4.31 -0.87 -4.37
CA ASN A 457 -5.50 -0.06 -4.68
C ASN A 457 -6.63 -0.94 -5.26
N ILE A 458 -7.82 -0.35 -5.42
CA ILE A 458 -9.02 -1.04 -5.91
C ILE A 458 -8.85 -1.63 -7.32
N HIS A 459 -7.95 -1.07 -8.14
CA HIS A 459 -7.65 -1.59 -9.48
C HIS A 459 -6.92 -2.93 -9.38
N PHE A 460 -5.94 -3.05 -8.49
CA PHE A 460 -5.31 -4.34 -8.18
C PHE A 460 -6.31 -5.33 -7.54
N THR A 461 -7.17 -4.88 -6.62
CA THR A 461 -8.23 -5.72 -6.05
C THR A 461 -9.11 -6.35 -7.14
N TYR A 462 -9.60 -5.53 -8.07
CA TYR A 462 -10.48 -5.96 -9.15
C TYR A 462 -9.75 -6.81 -10.21
N TYR A 463 -8.52 -6.43 -10.58
CA TYR A 463 -7.69 -7.20 -11.49
C TYR A 463 -7.40 -8.60 -10.96
N LEU A 464 -6.92 -8.71 -9.71
CA LEU A 464 -6.59 -10.01 -9.09
C LEU A 464 -7.84 -10.87 -8.89
N TYR A 465 -8.94 -10.28 -8.41
CA TYR A 465 -10.21 -11.00 -8.33
C TYR A 465 -10.62 -11.59 -9.70
N LYS A 466 -10.64 -10.78 -10.77
CA LYS A 466 -11.07 -11.24 -12.11
C LYS A 466 -10.09 -12.17 -12.82
N VAL A 467 -8.80 -12.21 -12.42
CA VAL A 467 -7.86 -13.25 -12.88
C VAL A 467 -8.16 -14.61 -12.23
N HIS A 468 -8.61 -14.62 -10.97
CA HIS A 468 -8.81 -15.84 -10.18
C HIS A 468 -10.29 -16.21 -9.92
N GLU A 469 -11.26 -15.47 -10.48
CA GLU A 469 -12.71 -15.54 -10.20
C GLU A 469 -13.31 -16.95 -10.24
N LYS A 470 -12.80 -17.84 -11.10
CA LYS A 470 -13.25 -19.25 -11.20
C LYS A 470 -12.94 -20.12 -9.99
N ASN A 471 -11.98 -19.70 -9.17
CA ASN A 471 -11.43 -20.46 -8.04
C ASN A 471 -11.82 -19.82 -6.69
N PHE A 472 -12.77 -18.88 -6.71
CA PHE A 472 -13.32 -18.26 -5.51
C PHE A 472 -14.48 -19.09 -4.92
N VAL A 473 -14.44 -19.30 -3.60
CA VAL A 473 -15.53 -19.88 -2.80
C VAL A 473 -15.72 -18.99 -1.58
N ASP A 474 -16.95 -18.57 -1.30
CA ASP A 474 -17.34 -17.76 -0.12
C ASP A 474 -16.36 -16.61 0.19
N GLY A 475 -16.03 -15.80 -0.83
CA GLY A 475 -15.14 -14.65 -0.68
C GLY A 475 -13.65 -14.97 -0.53
N HIS A 476 -13.22 -16.22 -0.69
CA HIS A 476 -11.80 -16.61 -0.60
C HIS A 476 -11.34 -17.30 -1.87
N LEU A 477 -10.09 -17.05 -2.26
CA LEU A 477 -9.43 -17.85 -3.28
C LEU A 477 -9.04 -19.21 -2.69
N VAL A 478 -9.53 -20.29 -3.29
CA VAL A 478 -9.12 -21.64 -2.91
C VAL A 478 -7.76 -21.95 -3.56
N ASN A 479 -6.76 -22.29 -2.75
CA ASN A 479 -5.44 -22.74 -3.22
C ASN A 479 -5.08 -24.14 -2.68
N LYS A 480 -4.15 -24.82 -3.36
CA LYS A 480 -3.50 -26.04 -2.88
C LYS A 480 -2.41 -25.73 -1.84
N ALA A 481 -1.80 -26.78 -1.29
CA ALA A 481 -0.59 -26.73 -0.48
C ALA A 481 0.32 -27.96 -0.73
N GLU A 482 0.24 -28.53 -1.94
CA GLU A 482 0.98 -29.73 -2.36
C GLU A 482 2.42 -29.37 -2.73
N VAL A 483 2.61 -28.29 -3.50
CA VAL A 483 3.88 -27.94 -4.12
C VAL A 483 4.60 -26.83 -3.35
N GLY A 484 5.31 -27.20 -2.29
CA GLY A 484 6.13 -26.24 -1.56
C GLY A 484 7.50 -25.96 -2.18
N ARG A 485 7.95 -24.69 -2.11
CA ARG A 485 9.31 -24.25 -2.45
C ARG A 485 9.89 -23.32 -1.39
N TYR A 486 11.21 -23.32 -1.21
CA TYR A 486 11.85 -22.43 -0.24
C TYR A 486 13.26 -21.95 -0.61
N ILE A 487 13.67 -20.83 -0.02
CA ILE A 487 15.05 -20.31 -0.05
C ILE A 487 15.40 -19.81 1.35
N ILE A 488 16.47 -20.34 1.92
CA ILE A 488 16.94 -20.04 3.27
C ILE A 488 18.39 -19.54 3.20
N ASN A 489 18.65 -18.39 3.82
CA ASN A 489 19.97 -17.79 4.00
C ASN A 489 20.81 -17.68 2.70
N PRO A 490 20.29 -17.08 1.61
CA PRO A 490 20.98 -17.06 0.32
C PRO A 490 22.30 -16.25 0.35
N GLU A 491 22.42 -15.26 1.25
CA GLU A 491 23.68 -14.53 1.51
C GLU A 491 24.66 -15.26 2.46
N LYS A 492 24.32 -16.46 2.93
CA LYS A 492 25.08 -17.30 3.88
C LYS A 492 25.64 -16.54 5.09
N ASN A 493 24.79 -15.80 5.79
CA ASN A 493 25.18 -14.96 6.95
C ASN A 493 24.19 -14.96 8.14
N LEU A 494 23.16 -15.82 8.11
CA LEU A 494 22.14 -16.01 9.15
C LEU A 494 22.09 -17.47 9.68
N GLU A 495 23.24 -18.05 10.03
CA GLU A 495 23.38 -19.49 10.38
C GLU A 495 22.41 -20.01 11.46
N ARG A 496 22.00 -19.18 12.42
CA ARG A 496 21.05 -19.56 13.48
C ARG A 496 19.63 -19.77 12.91
N MET A 497 19.18 -18.85 12.06
CA MET A 497 17.91 -18.99 11.32
C MET A 497 17.99 -20.14 10.33
N GLU A 498 19.13 -20.31 9.63
CA GLU A 498 19.36 -21.43 8.71
C GLU A 498 19.08 -22.78 9.39
N LYS A 499 19.65 -23.00 10.59
CA LYS A 499 19.42 -24.22 11.38
C LYS A 499 17.96 -24.38 11.81
N ARG A 500 17.33 -23.34 12.36
CA ARG A 500 15.94 -23.37 12.84
C ARG A 500 14.92 -23.62 11.74
N MET A 501 15.01 -22.89 10.64
CA MET A 501 14.08 -23.01 9.53
C MET A 501 14.30 -24.32 8.75
N THR A 502 15.55 -24.80 8.64
CA THR A 502 15.82 -26.11 8.03
C THR A 502 15.26 -27.25 8.88
N SER A 503 15.42 -27.23 10.21
CA SER A 503 14.85 -28.28 11.08
C SER A 503 13.32 -28.24 11.14
N PHE A 504 12.71 -27.05 11.11
CA PHE A 504 11.25 -26.93 10.95
C PHE A 504 10.76 -27.52 9.63
N LEU A 505 11.37 -27.16 8.49
CA LEU A 505 10.95 -27.70 7.19
C LEU A 505 11.18 -29.21 7.07
N GLN A 506 12.27 -29.75 7.64
CA GLN A 506 12.51 -31.19 7.67
C GLN A 506 11.48 -31.95 8.52
N TYR A 507 10.95 -31.32 9.58
CA TYR A 507 9.95 -31.90 10.47
C TYR A 507 8.53 -31.83 9.91
N TRP A 508 8.11 -30.66 9.41
CA TRP A 508 6.72 -30.40 9.02
C TRP A 508 6.48 -30.50 7.51
N CYS A 509 7.45 -30.04 6.70
CA CYS A 509 7.31 -29.78 5.27
C CYS A 509 8.31 -30.58 4.41
N ALA A 510 8.64 -31.83 4.79
CA ALA A 510 9.76 -32.61 4.24
C ALA A 510 9.74 -32.83 2.70
N GLU A 511 8.60 -32.62 2.05
CA GLU A 511 8.43 -32.76 0.59
C GLU A 511 8.71 -31.48 -0.19
N TRP A 512 8.79 -30.33 0.49
CA TRP A 512 9.18 -29.05 -0.10
C TRP A 512 10.60 -29.11 -0.64
N ARG A 513 10.91 -28.30 -1.66
CA ARG A 513 12.24 -28.27 -2.31
C ARG A 513 12.81 -26.86 -2.35
N GLY A 514 14.10 -26.71 -2.07
CA GLY A 514 14.65 -25.38 -1.83
C GLY A 514 16.16 -25.29 -1.83
N HIS A 515 16.64 -24.05 -1.68
CA HIS A 515 18.05 -23.72 -1.51
C HIS A 515 18.34 -23.30 -0.08
N VAL A 516 19.49 -23.72 0.47
CA VAL A 516 19.94 -23.42 1.83
C VAL A 516 21.38 -22.94 1.78
N GLY A 517 21.67 -21.79 2.40
CA GLY A 517 23.03 -21.24 2.48
C GLY A 517 23.64 -20.84 1.13
N LEU A 518 22.82 -20.66 0.09
CA LEU A 518 23.23 -20.38 -1.29
C LEU A 518 22.10 -19.67 -2.06
N ALA A 519 22.46 -18.64 -2.84
CA ALA A 519 21.57 -17.99 -3.79
C ALA A 519 21.33 -18.87 -5.04
N PRO A 520 20.07 -19.12 -5.47
CA PRO A 520 19.77 -19.78 -6.74
C PRO A 520 20.12 -18.91 -7.96
N SER A 521 20.11 -19.51 -9.15
CA SER A 521 20.13 -18.74 -10.40
C SER A 521 18.81 -17.97 -10.59
N PRO A 522 18.80 -16.81 -11.28
CA PRO A 522 17.60 -16.03 -11.54
C PRO A 522 16.48 -16.82 -12.23
N GLN A 523 16.85 -17.75 -13.13
CA GLN A 523 15.92 -18.63 -13.83
C GLN A 523 15.25 -19.60 -12.86
N HIS A 524 16.03 -20.26 -11.99
CA HIS A 524 15.51 -21.22 -11.01
C HIS A 524 14.71 -20.54 -9.90
N TYR A 525 15.10 -19.31 -9.52
CA TYR A 525 14.32 -18.43 -8.64
C TYR A 525 12.93 -18.12 -9.21
N LEU A 526 12.87 -17.69 -10.47
CA LEU A 526 11.61 -17.41 -11.17
C LEU A 526 10.77 -18.68 -11.40
N GLN A 527 11.41 -19.83 -11.61
CA GLN A 527 10.75 -21.13 -11.72
C GLN A 527 10.08 -21.53 -10.39
N TYR A 528 10.80 -21.50 -9.26
CA TYR A 528 10.22 -21.79 -7.94
C TYR A 528 9.07 -20.85 -7.56
N LEU A 529 9.16 -19.56 -7.91
CA LEU A 529 8.06 -18.60 -7.74
C LEU A 529 6.84 -18.86 -8.65
N THR A 530 6.96 -19.66 -9.70
CA THR A 530 5.87 -19.94 -10.66
C THR A 530 5.25 -21.32 -10.46
N GLU A 531 6.03 -22.29 -9.98
CA GLU A 531 5.59 -23.69 -9.76
C GLU A 531 5.00 -23.98 -8.38
N ALA A 532 5.27 -23.14 -7.37
CA ALA A 532 4.87 -23.42 -6.00
C ALA A 532 3.41 -23.07 -5.71
N ASP A 533 2.75 -23.86 -4.87
CA ASP A 533 1.53 -23.44 -4.15
C ASP A 533 1.89 -22.52 -2.97
N PHE A 534 3.04 -22.80 -2.33
CA PHE A 534 3.59 -22.06 -1.19
C PHE A 534 5.10 -21.81 -1.38
N PHE A 535 5.51 -20.54 -1.34
CA PHE A 535 6.90 -20.13 -1.49
C PHE A 535 7.41 -19.42 -0.24
N LEU A 536 8.39 -20.00 0.45
CA LEU A 536 9.03 -19.42 1.64
C LEU A 536 10.39 -18.80 1.31
N TYR A 537 10.58 -17.53 1.65
CA TYR A 537 11.86 -16.85 1.58
C TYR A 537 12.31 -16.41 2.98
N CYS A 538 13.44 -16.93 3.46
CA CYS A 538 14.09 -16.47 4.69
C CYS A 538 15.48 -15.91 4.38
N GLY A 539 15.62 -14.59 4.39
CA GLY A 539 16.88 -13.92 4.01
C GLY A 539 16.84 -12.42 4.24
N HIS A 540 17.74 -11.67 3.62
CA HIS A 540 17.69 -10.21 3.66
C HIS A 540 16.72 -9.66 2.60
N GLY A 541 15.85 -8.71 2.99
CA GLY A 541 14.92 -8.04 2.07
C GLY A 541 13.78 -8.94 1.59
N ASP A 542 13.41 -8.76 0.33
CA ASP A 542 12.29 -9.40 -0.38
C ASP A 542 12.74 -10.45 -1.42
N GLY A 543 14.05 -10.72 -1.52
CA GLY A 543 14.61 -11.62 -2.52
C GLY A 543 14.62 -11.06 -3.95
N CYS A 544 14.19 -9.82 -4.21
CA CYS A 544 14.25 -9.22 -5.56
C CYS A 544 15.68 -9.14 -6.12
N GLN A 545 16.70 -9.15 -5.25
CA GLN A 545 18.10 -9.24 -5.65
C GLN A 545 18.43 -10.53 -6.43
N LEU A 546 17.74 -11.64 -6.14
CA LEU A 546 18.02 -12.96 -6.73
C LEU A 546 17.62 -13.08 -8.21
N ALA A 547 16.74 -12.19 -8.69
CA ALA A 547 16.31 -12.17 -10.08
C ALA A 547 17.18 -11.32 -11.01
N GLY A 548 18.13 -10.56 -10.46
CA GLY A 548 19.02 -9.65 -11.21
C GLY A 548 20.19 -10.37 -11.86
N GLY A 549 19.97 -11.06 -12.98
CA GLY A 549 20.97 -11.87 -13.71
C GLY A 549 22.12 -11.11 -14.39
N GLY A 550 22.82 -10.23 -13.67
CA GLY A 550 23.99 -9.50 -14.16
C GLY A 550 25.14 -9.49 -13.14
N PRO A 551 26.41 -9.64 -13.55
CA PRO A 551 27.57 -9.79 -12.65
C PRO A 551 27.97 -8.53 -11.86
N ALA A 552 27.14 -7.48 -11.88
CA ALA A 552 27.39 -6.20 -11.20
C ALA A 552 27.01 -6.20 -9.71
N TRP A 553 26.20 -7.16 -9.24
CA TRP A 553 25.71 -7.21 -7.85
C TRP A 553 26.69 -7.81 -6.82
N ARG A 554 27.98 -7.99 -7.18
CA ARG A 554 29.02 -8.27 -6.18
C ARG A 554 29.27 -7.03 -5.33
N VAL A 555 28.53 -6.88 -4.23
CA VAL A 555 28.87 -5.97 -3.14
C VAL A 555 30.25 -6.36 -2.62
N ARG A 556 31.29 -5.61 -3.02
CA ARG A 556 32.63 -5.75 -2.45
C ARG A 556 32.56 -5.40 -0.97
N THR A 557 32.91 -6.35 -0.12
CA THR A 557 32.90 -6.23 1.34
C THR A 557 34.01 -5.28 1.83
N ARG A 558 33.79 -3.97 1.74
CA ARG A 558 34.53 -2.89 2.43
C ARG A 558 33.67 -1.62 2.48
N THR A 559 33.28 -1.22 3.70
CA THR A 559 32.52 0.00 4.06
C THR A 559 31.15 0.19 3.39
N ALA A 560 30.10 0.39 4.19
CA ALA A 560 28.75 0.59 3.68
C ALA A 560 28.60 1.95 2.99
N GLN A 561 28.09 1.97 1.75
CA GLN A 561 27.73 3.20 1.03
C GLN A 561 26.29 3.10 0.55
N ARG A 562 25.49 4.11 0.88
CA ARG A 562 24.02 4.12 0.77
C ARG A 562 23.56 4.62 -0.61
N CYS A 563 22.37 4.20 -1.03
CA CYS A 563 21.63 4.85 -2.10
C CYS A 563 20.50 5.71 -1.50
N SER A 564 20.33 6.95 -2.00
CA SER A 564 19.27 7.88 -1.60
C SER A 564 18.47 8.30 -2.84
N PRO A 565 17.15 8.55 -2.72
CA PRO A 565 16.36 9.14 -3.82
C PRO A 565 16.65 10.65 -3.93
N ALA A 566 16.79 11.19 -5.14
CA ALA A 566 17.00 12.62 -5.36
C ALA A 566 16.64 13.11 -6.78
N ALA A 567 15.97 14.26 -6.83
CA ALA A 567 16.03 15.27 -7.89
C ALA A 567 15.84 16.63 -7.17
N ALA A 568 16.88 17.39 -6.82
CA ALA A 568 17.91 18.11 -7.62
C ALA A 568 17.47 19.57 -7.92
N PRO A 569 18.37 20.58 -7.96
CA PRO A 569 19.84 20.54 -7.84
C PRO A 569 20.38 21.08 -6.48
N CYS A 570 21.68 21.38 -6.40
CA CYS A 570 22.44 21.53 -5.14
C CYS A 570 22.91 22.96 -4.78
N VAL A 571 23.03 23.23 -3.48
CA VAL A 571 24.11 24.07 -2.88
C VAL A 571 24.65 23.33 -1.63
N SER A 572 25.89 23.59 -1.20
CA SER A 572 26.67 22.72 -0.31
C SER A 572 26.78 23.19 1.16
N HIS A 573 26.79 22.23 2.10
CA HIS A 573 27.88 21.97 3.08
C HIS A 573 27.60 20.67 3.89
N PRO A 574 28.58 20.04 4.58
CA PRO A 574 28.48 18.63 5.00
C PRO A 574 28.34 18.38 6.51
N HIS A 575 27.29 17.64 6.92
CA HIS A 575 27.24 16.95 8.23
C HIS A 575 26.58 15.56 8.11
N GLN A 576 26.91 14.66 9.05
CA GLN A 576 26.62 13.22 8.98
C GLN A 576 25.31 12.85 9.70
N HIS A 577 24.34 12.24 8.99
CA HIS A 577 23.16 11.62 9.62
C HIS A 577 22.81 10.25 9.02
N ALA A 578 22.02 9.46 9.75
CA ALA A 578 21.58 8.12 9.34
C ALA A 578 20.41 8.19 8.34
N HIS A 579 20.14 7.08 7.64
CA HIS A 579 19.03 6.96 6.68
C HIS A 579 18.28 5.65 6.91
N LEU A 580 16.96 5.76 6.96
CA LEU A 580 16.00 4.66 7.06
C LEU A 580 15.91 3.88 5.73
N PRO A 581 15.68 2.56 5.75
CA PRO A 581 15.15 1.84 4.59
C PRO A 581 13.69 2.22 4.34
N PRO A 582 13.17 2.01 3.10
CA PRO A 582 11.77 2.28 2.78
C PRO A 582 10.81 1.12 3.16
N PRO A 583 9.49 1.38 3.20
CA PRO A 583 8.49 0.31 3.09
C PRO A 583 8.52 -0.35 1.70
N LEU A 584 7.90 -1.54 1.61
CA LEU A 584 7.90 -2.45 0.45
C LEU A 584 7.41 -1.86 -0.90
N THR A 585 6.88 -0.63 -0.91
CA THR A 585 6.32 0.07 -2.07
C THR A 585 7.25 1.14 -2.67
N THR A 586 8.36 1.52 -2.02
CA THR A 586 9.22 2.63 -2.54
C THR A 586 10.24 2.13 -3.57
N ILE A 587 10.13 2.62 -4.81
CA ILE A 587 10.94 2.14 -5.93
C ILE A 587 12.01 3.16 -6.33
N CYS A 588 13.26 2.69 -6.44
CA CYS A 588 14.41 3.53 -6.81
C CYS A 588 14.34 3.99 -8.27
N THR A 589 14.26 5.30 -8.49
CA THR A 589 14.57 5.93 -9.79
C THR A 589 16.08 6.15 -9.91
N SER A 590 16.67 5.74 -11.03
CA SER A 590 18.11 5.92 -11.27
C SER A 590 18.41 7.39 -11.62
N PRO A 591 19.43 8.03 -11.01
CA PRO A 591 19.76 9.43 -11.27
C PRO A 591 20.36 9.64 -12.66
N ARG A 592 19.99 10.73 -13.33
CA ARG A 592 20.67 11.20 -14.54
C ARG A 592 22.06 11.74 -14.16
N GLY A 593 23.11 11.24 -14.79
CA GLY A 593 24.46 11.79 -14.63
C GLY A 593 24.60 13.12 -15.36
N ASN A 594 25.07 14.17 -14.67
CA ASN A 594 25.38 15.46 -15.29
C ASN A 594 26.66 15.39 -16.13
N THR A 595 26.64 16.05 -17.28
CA THR A 595 27.83 16.51 -18.02
C THR A 595 27.62 17.97 -18.39
N ASN A 596 28.30 18.89 -17.70
CA ASN A 596 28.16 20.32 -17.94
C ASN A 596 28.91 20.75 -19.22
N THR A 597 28.20 21.29 -20.19
CA THR A 597 28.70 22.30 -21.14
C THR A 597 27.59 23.34 -21.37
N PRO A 598 27.90 24.64 -21.66
CA PRO A 598 26.95 25.72 -21.36
C PRO A 598 26.34 26.44 -22.57
N HIS A 599 25.04 26.79 -22.45
CA HIS A 599 24.31 27.84 -23.22
C HIS A 599 24.15 27.63 -24.75
N PRO A 600 23.34 28.44 -25.48
CA PRO A 600 22.32 29.43 -25.05
C PRO A 600 20.89 29.20 -25.66
N LEU A 601 19.87 29.79 -25.01
CA LEU A 601 18.55 30.16 -25.60
C LEU A 601 17.70 28.98 -26.19
N THR A 602 16.45 29.13 -26.66
CA THR A 602 15.51 30.27 -26.72
C THR A 602 14.10 29.79 -26.34
N THR A 603 13.35 30.55 -25.54
CA THR A 603 11.90 30.30 -25.34
C THR A 603 11.09 31.05 -26.41
N ILE A 604 10.36 30.32 -27.27
CA ILE A 604 9.36 30.91 -28.16
C ILE A 604 7.96 30.59 -27.62
N CYS A 605 7.41 31.52 -26.85
CA CYS A 605 6.00 31.51 -26.47
C CYS A 605 5.20 32.35 -27.49
N THR A 606 4.39 31.71 -28.33
CA THR A 606 3.40 32.41 -29.17
C THR A 606 2.10 32.64 -28.39
N SER A 607 1.72 33.91 -28.24
CA SER A 607 0.50 34.35 -27.57
C SER A 607 -0.24 35.38 -28.45
N PRO A 608 -1.59 35.28 -28.56
CA PRO A 608 -2.47 36.44 -28.67
C PRO A 608 -2.70 36.96 -27.24
N ARG A 609 -2.28 38.19 -26.86
CA ARG A 609 -2.79 39.53 -27.24
C ARG A 609 -4.26 39.75 -26.80
N GLY A 610 -4.64 40.87 -26.15
CA GLY A 610 -3.89 42.10 -25.76
C GLY A 610 -4.17 42.53 -24.31
N ASN A 611 -3.36 43.41 -23.70
CA ASN A 611 -3.45 44.89 -23.71
C ASN A 611 -4.38 45.43 -22.60
N THR A 612 -4.05 46.42 -21.75
CA THR A 612 -2.94 47.41 -21.73
C THR A 612 -2.45 47.79 -20.30
N ASP A 613 -1.14 48.01 -20.15
CA ASP A 613 -0.44 49.13 -19.46
C ASP A 613 -0.65 49.48 -17.95
N THR A 614 0.30 49.05 -17.10
CA THR A 614 1.31 49.84 -16.29
C THR A 614 1.01 51.25 -15.68
N PRO A 615 1.79 51.77 -14.67
CA PRO A 615 2.58 51.12 -13.57
C PRO A 615 2.75 51.89 -12.19
N HIS A 616 3.00 51.15 -11.07
CA HIS A 616 3.95 51.46 -9.94
C HIS A 616 3.90 52.83 -9.15
N PRO A 617 4.81 53.17 -8.17
CA PRO A 617 5.66 52.43 -7.17
C PRO A 617 5.59 52.99 -5.69
N LEU A 618 6.60 52.67 -4.83
CA LEU A 618 7.09 53.35 -3.58
C LEU A 618 6.38 53.01 -2.23
N THR A 619 6.95 52.63 -1.05
CA THR A 619 8.24 52.75 -0.27
C THR A 619 8.23 53.86 0.84
N THR A 620 8.94 53.85 2.00
CA THR A 620 10.13 53.11 2.52
C THR A 620 10.34 53.26 4.08
N ILE A 621 11.27 52.49 4.70
CA ILE A 621 12.15 52.82 5.88
C ILE A 621 11.61 52.82 7.36
N CYS A 622 12.36 52.18 8.30
CA CYS A 622 12.93 52.80 9.55
C CYS A 622 13.95 51.87 10.30
N THR A 623 14.83 52.43 11.15
CA THR A 623 16.11 51.77 11.60
C THR A 623 16.53 51.99 13.09
N PRO A 624 17.81 52.16 13.56
CA PRO A 624 18.44 51.23 14.52
C PRO A 624 19.08 51.85 15.79
N PRO A 625 19.54 51.02 16.77
CA PRO A 625 20.95 51.05 17.23
C PRO A 625 21.43 49.64 17.73
N ARG A 626 22.56 49.33 18.40
CA ARG A 626 23.79 50.04 18.88
C ARG A 626 24.92 49.02 19.19
N GLY A 627 26.20 49.45 19.24
CA GLY A 627 27.22 48.90 20.16
C GLY A 627 28.35 47.98 19.61
N THR A 628 29.58 48.20 20.08
CA THR A 628 30.86 47.45 19.84
C THR A 628 31.72 47.55 21.15
N PRO A 629 33.04 47.20 21.26
CA PRO A 629 33.98 46.44 20.40
C PRO A 629 34.87 45.38 21.15
N ASN A 630 35.73 44.62 20.43
CA ASN A 630 37.21 44.47 20.70
C ASN A 630 37.91 43.34 19.90
N THR A 631 39.25 43.40 19.83
CA THR A 631 40.23 42.57 19.05
C THR A 631 41.41 42.12 19.97
N PRO A 632 42.60 41.60 19.54
CA PRO A 632 43.13 41.07 18.25
C PRO A 632 43.57 39.56 18.41
N THR A 633 44.49 38.84 17.72
CA THR A 633 45.66 39.01 16.78
C THR A 633 45.68 37.78 15.80
N ARG A 634 46.68 37.35 14.98
CA ARG A 634 48.08 37.69 14.62
C ARG A 634 48.44 37.07 13.23
N SER A 635 49.69 37.15 12.75
CA SER A 635 50.21 36.57 11.48
C SER A 635 51.77 36.45 11.50
N PRO A 636 52.51 35.94 10.47
CA PRO A 636 52.14 35.24 9.22
C PRO A 636 52.60 33.73 9.26
N PRO A 637 53.49 33.06 8.45
CA PRO A 637 54.38 33.43 7.31
C PRO A 637 54.10 32.70 5.95
N SER A 638 54.99 31.82 5.44
CA SER A 638 55.08 31.29 4.05
C SER A 638 55.89 29.93 4.00
N ALA A 639 56.31 29.25 2.91
CA ALA A 639 56.48 29.52 1.46
C ALA A 639 56.61 28.23 0.57
N HIS A 640 57.00 28.39 -0.72
CA HIS A 640 57.66 27.44 -1.66
C HIS A 640 56.93 26.26 -2.38
N ARG A 641 56.20 26.61 -3.46
CA ARG A 641 56.46 26.29 -4.90
C ARG A 641 57.01 24.89 -5.32
N ARG A 642 56.24 24.17 -6.16
CA ARG A 642 56.73 23.45 -7.37
C ARG A 642 55.67 23.48 -8.49
N VAL A 643 56.11 23.40 -9.75
CA VAL A 643 55.27 23.42 -10.96
C VAL A 643 55.76 22.33 -11.92
N VAL A 644 54.84 21.57 -12.52
CA VAL A 644 55.08 20.66 -13.66
C VAL A 644 53.87 20.73 -14.58
N THR A 645 54.09 20.81 -15.90
CA THR A 645 53.06 20.85 -16.94
C THR A 645 53.09 19.57 -17.78
N PRO A 646 51.92 19.08 -18.25
CA PRO A 646 51.83 18.16 -19.39
C PRO A 646 51.06 18.77 -20.58
N THR A 647 51.20 18.12 -21.73
CA THR A 647 50.75 18.55 -23.08
C THR A 647 49.30 18.16 -23.43
N PRO A 648 48.69 18.77 -24.46
CA PRO A 648 47.32 18.46 -24.89
C PRO A 648 47.22 17.13 -25.69
N PRO A 649 46.07 16.43 -25.64
CA PRO A 649 45.90 15.12 -26.28
C PRO A 649 45.43 15.18 -27.74
N THR A 650 45.77 14.15 -28.51
CA THR A 650 45.20 13.87 -29.84
C THR A 650 43.76 13.34 -29.73
N ARG A 651 42.89 13.73 -30.68
CA ARG A 651 41.51 13.22 -30.77
C ARG A 651 41.46 11.91 -31.55
N THR A 652 40.78 10.91 -30.99
CA THR A 652 40.12 9.83 -31.74
C THR A 652 38.61 9.85 -31.43
N PRO A 653 37.72 9.58 -32.40
CA PRO A 653 36.27 9.60 -32.17
C PRO A 653 35.80 8.32 -31.45
N PRO A 654 35.10 8.40 -30.30
CA PRO A 654 34.52 7.23 -29.65
C PRO A 654 33.29 6.70 -30.40
N SER A 655 33.16 5.37 -30.48
CA SER A 655 32.02 4.69 -31.09
C SER A 655 30.71 4.90 -30.32
N ALA A 656 29.59 4.93 -31.05
CA ALA A 656 28.26 5.22 -30.50
C ALA A 656 27.67 4.02 -29.71
N HIS A 657 28.14 3.82 -28.47
CA HIS A 657 27.59 2.80 -27.57
C HIS A 657 26.17 3.14 -27.09
N ARG A 658 25.19 2.53 -27.77
CA ARG A 658 23.75 2.51 -27.51
C ARG A 658 23.42 2.10 -26.05
N ARG A 659 23.28 3.06 -25.13
CA ARG A 659 22.96 2.78 -23.72
C ARG A 659 21.53 2.24 -23.57
N VAL A 660 21.43 0.97 -23.15
CA VAL A 660 20.17 0.35 -22.75
C VAL A 660 19.72 0.92 -21.40
N VAL A 661 18.47 1.37 -21.30
CA VAL A 661 17.85 1.73 -20.03
C VAL A 661 17.57 0.45 -19.24
N THR A 662 18.29 0.23 -18.13
CA THR A 662 18.16 -0.97 -17.29
C THR A 662 16.85 -0.95 -16.51
N PRO A 663 15.94 -1.93 -16.71
CA PRO A 663 14.67 -1.99 -15.99
C PRO A 663 14.83 -2.55 -14.57
N THR A 664 13.89 -2.23 -13.66
CA THR A 664 13.68 -2.98 -12.40
C THR A 664 13.37 -4.47 -12.67
N PRO A 665 13.51 -5.37 -11.68
CA PRO A 665 13.30 -6.81 -11.89
C PRO A 665 11.84 -7.15 -12.30
N PRO A 666 11.61 -8.13 -13.19
CA PRO A 666 10.28 -8.68 -13.46
C PRO A 666 9.58 -9.23 -12.21
N THR A 667 10.37 -9.68 -11.23
CA THR A 667 9.92 -10.26 -9.97
C THR A 667 9.03 -9.34 -9.16
N LEU A 668 9.32 -8.04 -9.08
CA LEU A 668 8.53 -7.15 -8.21
C LEU A 668 7.06 -7.11 -8.66
N VAL A 669 6.80 -7.14 -9.97
CA VAL A 669 5.42 -7.26 -10.49
C VAL A 669 4.87 -8.68 -10.34
N ARG A 670 5.68 -9.73 -10.39
CA ARG A 670 5.21 -11.10 -10.07
C ARG A 670 4.86 -11.27 -8.58
N ILE A 671 5.53 -10.57 -7.66
CA ILE A 671 5.19 -10.51 -6.23
C ILE A 671 3.92 -9.66 -6.04
N LEU A 672 3.83 -8.48 -6.65
CA LEU A 672 2.64 -7.62 -6.60
C LEU A 672 1.41 -8.22 -7.33
N CYS A 673 1.61 -9.23 -8.17
CA CYS A 673 0.56 -10.03 -8.79
C CYS A 673 0.48 -11.47 -8.24
N SER A 674 1.17 -11.76 -7.14
CA SER A 674 0.92 -12.98 -6.37
C SER A 674 -0.47 -12.87 -5.72
N PRO A 675 -1.26 -13.96 -5.67
CA PRO A 675 -2.55 -13.94 -4.98
C PRO A 675 -2.46 -13.51 -3.52
N LEU A 676 -1.39 -13.87 -2.81
CA LEU A 676 -1.16 -13.46 -1.41
C LEU A 676 0.33 -13.43 -1.07
N VAL A 677 0.77 -12.35 -0.41
CA VAL A 677 2.13 -12.15 0.09
C VAL A 677 2.07 -11.78 1.58
N VAL A 678 2.64 -12.61 2.44
CA VAL A 678 2.93 -12.28 3.83
C VAL A 678 4.34 -11.71 3.92
N GLY A 679 4.50 -10.57 4.57
CA GLY A 679 5.77 -9.85 4.68
C GLY A 679 5.92 -9.06 5.99
N MET A 680 7.06 -8.38 6.12
CA MET A 680 7.41 -7.56 7.29
C MET A 680 7.46 -6.07 6.90
N LEU A 681 6.78 -5.19 7.66
CA LEU A 681 6.81 -3.74 7.44
C LEU A 681 8.19 -3.09 7.72
N TRP A 682 9.04 -3.72 8.54
CA TRP A 682 10.36 -3.22 8.95
C TRP A 682 11.32 -4.36 9.32
N GLU A 683 12.59 -4.01 9.54
CA GLU A 683 13.63 -4.96 9.98
C GLU A 683 13.32 -5.59 11.34
N VAL A 684 13.37 -6.92 11.39
CA VAL A 684 13.15 -7.73 12.60
C VAL A 684 14.33 -8.65 12.89
N THR A 685 14.37 -9.13 14.14
CA THR A 685 15.43 -10.02 14.66
C THR A 685 15.07 -11.49 14.47
N ASP A 686 16.07 -12.30 14.12
CA ASP A 686 15.97 -13.69 13.68
C ASP A 686 15.08 -14.60 14.54
N LEU A 687 15.40 -14.81 15.82
CA LEU A 687 14.75 -15.86 16.63
C LEU A 687 13.21 -15.71 16.73
N GLU A 688 12.75 -14.48 16.90
CA GLU A 688 11.34 -14.19 17.19
C GLU A 688 10.47 -14.18 15.93
N VAL A 689 11.02 -13.78 14.78
CA VAL A 689 10.30 -13.91 13.51
C VAL A 689 10.29 -15.36 13.01
N ASP A 690 11.35 -16.13 13.25
CA ASP A 690 11.39 -17.56 12.92
C ASP A 690 10.27 -18.33 13.65
N LYS A 691 10.03 -18.04 14.94
CA LYS A 691 8.91 -18.60 15.73
C LYS A 691 7.56 -18.30 15.08
N ALA A 692 7.29 -17.03 14.76
CA ALA A 692 6.04 -16.60 14.17
C ALA A 692 5.81 -17.21 12.78
N VAL A 693 6.85 -17.26 11.93
CA VAL A 693 6.76 -17.84 10.58
C VAL A 693 6.55 -19.36 10.62
N SER A 694 7.24 -20.06 11.52
CA SER A 694 7.05 -21.51 11.68
C SER A 694 5.66 -21.84 12.22
N ALA A 695 5.11 -20.99 13.11
CA ALA A 695 3.72 -21.10 13.55
C ALA A 695 2.71 -20.80 12.44
N LEU A 696 2.94 -19.77 11.63
CA LEU A 696 2.11 -19.46 10.45
C LEU A 696 1.99 -20.67 9.53
N LEU A 697 3.12 -21.27 9.17
CA LEU A 697 3.18 -22.43 8.29
C LEU A 697 2.57 -23.68 8.94
N ALA A 698 2.79 -23.90 10.24
CA ALA A 698 2.15 -25.02 10.93
C ALA A 698 0.62 -24.93 11.01
N LEU A 699 0.08 -23.71 11.04
CA LEU A 699 -1.37 -23.47 11.09
C LEU A 699 -2.06 -23.70 9.72
N CYS A 700 -1.46 -23.25 8.60
CA CYS A 700 -2.10 -23.33 7.28
C CYS A 700 -1.56 -24.42 6.33
N VAL A 701 -0.34 -24.94 6.53
CA VAL A 701 0.23 -26.02 5.71
C VAL A 701 0.01 -27.35 6.43
N PRO A 702 -0.72 -28.32 5.84
CA PRO A 702 -0.94 -29.62 6.47
C PRO A 702 0.38 -30.42 6.54
N PRO A 703 0.69 -31.06 7.68
CA PRO A 703 1.87 -31.91 7.79
C PRO A 703 1.71 -33.21 6.99
N ARG A 704 2.83 -33.77 6.53
CA ARG A 704 2.92 -35.04 5.79
C ARG A 704 2.52 -36.25 6.67
N PRO A 705 1.83 -37.28 6.14
CA PRO A 705 1.67 -38.58 6.81
C PRO A 705 2.98 -39.41 6.90
N PRO A 706 3.20 -40.17 8.00
CA PRO A 706 2.50 -40.07 9.27
C PRO A 706 2.81 -38.73 9.95
N PRO A 707 1.81 -38.03 10.51
CA PRO A 707 1.99 -36.67 11.00
C PRO A 707 2.96 -36.64 12.18
N PRO A 708 3.84 -35.63 12.26
CA PRO A 708 4.63 -35.35 13.44
C PRO A 708 3.73 -34.84 14.58
N ALA A 709 4.26 -34.80 15.80
CA ALA A 709 3.55 -34.20 16.93
C ALA A 709 3.21 -32.72 16.62
N PRO A 710 2.02 -32.23 17.03
CA PRO A 710 1.55 -30.88 16.71
C PRO A 710 2.58 -29.81 17.03
N TRP A 711 2.64 -28.74 16.21
CA TRP A 711 3.67 -27.72 16.37
C TRP A 711 3.62 -27.03 17.74
N HIS A 712 2.44 -26.88 18.37
CA HIS A 712 2.34 -26.35 19.73
C HIS A 712 3.03 -27.22 20.79
N ALA A 713 3.17 -28.53 20.57
CA ALA A 713 3.78 -29.49 21.49
C ALA A 713 5.32 -29.57 21.35
N VAL A 714 5.91 -29.02 20.29
CA VAL A 714 7.37 -29.04 20.08
C VAL A 714 8.06 -28.06 21.05
N PRO A 715 8.99 -28.52 21.93
CA PRO A 715 9.68 -27.66 22.89
C PRO A 715 10.43 -26.50 22.22
N LYS A 716 9.92 -25.28 22.40
CA LYS A 716 10.40 -24.10 21.68
C LYS A 716 11.79 -23.66 22.09
N ASP A 717 12.22 -23.94 23.32
CA ASP A 717 13.56 -23.59 23.78
C ASP A 717 14.63 -24.45 23.11
N ASN A 718 14.41 -25.76 22.99
CA ASN A 718 15.29 -26.68 22.25
C ASN A 718 15.37 -26.26 20.78
N TRP A 719 14.21 -26.03 20.13
CA TRP A 719 14.19 -25.60 18.73
C TRP A 719 14.82 -24.22 18.54
N SER A 720 14.73 -23.31 19.52
CA SER A 720 15.40 -22.00 19.47
C SER A 720 16.94 -22.10 19.37
N GLN A 721 17.52 -23.18 19.91
CA GLN A 721 18.95 -23.52 19.77
C GLN A 721 19.26 -24.31 18.48
N GLY A 722 18.25 -24.64 17.68
CA GLY A 722 18.36 -25.49 16.48
C GLY A 722 18.26 -26.99 16.76
N ILE A 723 17.91 -27.40 17.98
CA ILE A 723 17.75 -28.80 18.37
C ILE A 723 16.27 -29.18 18.23
N LEU A 724 15.97 -30.16 17.38
CA LEU A 724 14.61 -30.68 17.24
C LEU A 724 14.68 -32.20 17.12
N GLU A 725 14.01 -32.88 18.04
CA GLU A 725 14.02 -34.34 18.15
C GLU A 725 12.92 -34.94 17.27
N ALA A 726 13.26 -35.97 16.48
CA ALA A 726 12.35 -36.60 15.52
C ALA A 726 11.19 -37.36 16.17
N LYS A 727 11.21 -37.53 17.50
CA LYS A 727 10.12 -38.07 18.31
C LYS A 727 9.93 -37.15 19.52
N VAL A 728 8.97 -36.23 19.43
CA VAL A 728 8.38 -35.65 20.65
C VAL A 728 7.48 -36.74 21.23
N GLU A 729 7.93 -37.39 22.32
CA GLU A 729 7.08 -38.32 23.05
C GLU A 729 5.89 -37.55 23.62
N SER A 730 4.66 -38.03 23.36
CA SER A 730 3.46 -37.47 23.96
C SER A 730 3.50 -37.73 25.46
N SER A 731 3.86 -36.72 26.25
CA SER A 731 3.95 -36.80 27.71
C SER A 731 2.55 -36.87 28.34
N GLY A 732 1.90 -38.02 28.16
CA GLY A 732 0.63 -38.34 28.80
C GLY A 732 0.78 -38.37 30.31
N GLY A 733 0.01 -37.54 31.02
CA GLY A 733 -0.12 -37.63 32.46
C GLY A 733 -0.66 -39.01 32.84
N GLY A 734 -0.02 -39.68 33.81
CA GLY A 734 -0.34 -41.06 34.16
C GLY A 734 -1.77 -41.22 34.71
N GLY A 735 -2.63 -41.86 33.92
CA GLY A 735 -3.99 -42.26 34.30
C GLY A 735 -4.50 -43.31 33.31
N GLY A 736 -4.67 -44.54 33.77
CA GLY A 736 -4.97 -45.68 32.88
C GLY A 736 -6.41 -45.69 32.36
N GLY A 737 -6.57 -45.75 31.04
CA GLY A 737 -7.85 -45.93 30.36
C GLY A 737 -7.64 -46.07 28.86
N GLY A 738 -8.12 -47.17 28.26
CA GLY A 738 -7.91 -47.44 26.84
C GLY A 738 -8.83 -46.60 25.94
N GLY A 739 -8.25 -45.70 25.15
CA GLY A 739 -8.96 -44.96 24.12
C GLY A 739 -7.99 -44.31 23.13
N GLY A 740 -8.12 -44.63 21.84
CA GLY A 740 -7.34 -43.98 20.79
C GLY A 740 -7.91 -42.58 20.51
N GLY A 741 -7.42 -41.58 21.25
CA GLY A 741 -7.77 -40.18 20.98
C GLY A 741 -7.02 -39.66 19.75
N ASP A 742 -7.75 -39.23 18.73
CA ASP A 742 -7.17 -38.46 17.63
C ASP A 742 -6.52 -37.17 18.18
N VAL A 743 -5.24 -36.96 17.88
CA VAL A 743 -4.49 -35.79 18.33
C VAL A 743 -4.96 -34.58 17.51
N GLU A 744 -5.83 -33.75 18.07
CA GLU A 744 -6.40 -32.62 17.34
C GLU A 744 -5.33 -31.57 16.98
N TRP A 745 -4.94 -31.53 15.71
CA TRP A 745 -4.06 -30.49 15.17
C TRP A 745 -4.84 -29.17 15.03
N GLU A 746 -4.48 -28.18 15.85
CA GLU A 746 -4.88 -26.79 15.64
C GLU A 746 -4.46 -26.35 14.22
N ARG A 747 -5.45 -26.02 13.38
CA ARG A 747 -5.26 -25.66 11.96
C ARG A 747 -6.19 -24.51 11.57
N GLU A 748 -5.65 -23.60 10.78
CA GLU A 748 -6.35 -22.47 10.19
C GLU A 748 -6.35 -22.65 8.67
N ALA A 749 -7.48 -23.13 8.12
CA ALA A 749 -7.64 -23.25 6.67
C ALA A 749 -7.59 -21.88 5.97
N GLU A 750 -7.93 -20.80 6.68
CA GLU A 750 -7.83 -19.42 6.20
C GLU A 750 -6.42 -18.85 6.49
N VAL A 751 -5.65 -18.52 5.46
CA VAL A 751 -4.26 -18.06 5.63
C VAL A 751 -4.18 -16.75 6.42
N LEU A 752 -5.22 -15.92 6.37
CA LEU A 752 -5.32 -14.70 7.20
C LEU A 752 -5.57 -15.03 8.69
N GLY A 753 -6.26 -16.14 8.98
CA GLY A 753 -6.37 -16.71 10.33
C GLY A 753 -5.02 -17.23 10.85
N ALA A 754 -4.24 -17.90 9.99
CA ALA A 754 -2.87 -18.31 10.32
C ALA A 754 -1.93 -17.10 10.55
N VAL A 755 -2.03 -16.03 9.76
CA VAL A 755 -1.30 -14.76 9.98
C VAL A 755 -1.67 -14.13 11.32
N ARG A 756 -2.96 -14.16 11.70
CA ARG A 756 -3.44 -13.74 13.03
C ARG A 756 -2.82 -14.60 14.14
N GLY A 757 -2.87 -15.93 14.05
CA GLY A 757 -2.30 -16.84 15.04
C GLY A 757 -0.78 -16.72 15.19
N ALA A 758 -0.07 -16.49 14.09
CA ALA A 758 1.38 -16.29 14.06
C ALA A 758 1.85 -15.07 14.89
N ARG A 759 1.05 -13.99 14.94
CA ARG A 759 1.35 -12.80 15.75
C ARG A 759 1.40 -13.08 17.25
N SER A 760 0.71 -14.11 17.73
CA SER A 760 0.75 -14.55 19.14
C SER A 760 2.00 -15.37 19.49
N HIS A 761 2.80 -15.78 18.49
CA HIS A 761 3.95 -16.68 18.66
C HIS A 761 5.30 -15.93 18.81
N THR A 762 5.27 -14.61 19.04
CA THR A 762 6.43 -13.81 19.42
C THR A 762 6.16 -13.03 20.71
N ALA A 763 7.18 -12.90 21.56
CA ALA A 763 7.10 -12.11 22.80
C ALA A 763 7.09 -10.59 22.53
N PHE A 764 7.51 -10.15 21.33
CA PHE A 764 7.63 -8.75 20.98
C PHE A 764 6.43 -8.29 20.14
N THR A 765 5.65 -7.35 20.69
CA THR A 765 4.62 -6.62 19.93
C THR A 765 5.24 -5.87 18.74
N MET A 766 6.48 -5.39 18.86
CA MET A 766 7.27 -4.79 17.79
C MET A 766 7.54 -5.72 16.60
N ILE A 767 7.46 -7.05 16.81
CA ILE A 767 7.61 -8.06 15.74
C ILE A 767 6.23 -8.53 15.28
N ALA A 768 5.27 -8.75 16.18
CA ALA A 768 3.88 -9.02 15.79
C ALA A 768 3.29 -7.93 14.87
N CYS A 769 3.60 -6.66 15.14
CA CYS A 769 3.16 -5.50 14.35
C CYS A 769 3.79 -5.41 12.95
N SER A 770 4.93 -6.06 12.69
CA SER A 770 5.51 -6.02 11.33
C SER A 770 4.81 -6.99 10.37
N ILE A 771 4.21 -8.06 10.88
CA ILE A 771 3.63 -9.15 10.07
C ILE A 771 2.35 -8.65 9.38
N VAL A 772 2.42 -8.44 8.07
CA VAL A 772 1.32 -7.93 7.23
C VAL A 772 1.11 -8.84 6.03
N ALA A 773 -0.16 -9.06 5.67
CA ALA A 773 -0.56 -9.80 4.48
C ALA A 773 -1.06 -8.82 3.39
N ARG A 774 -0.54 -8.91 2.17
CA ARG A 774 -1.00 -8.16 0.99
C ARG A 774 -1.55 -9.12 -0.07
N GLY A 775 -2.74 -8.86 -0.59
CA GLY A 775 -3.37 -9.70 -1.60
C GLY A 775 -4.80 -10.10 -1.26
N LEU A 776 -5.28 -11.16 -1.89
CA LEU A 776 -6.60 -11.75 -1.73
C LEU A 776 -6.68 -12.60 -0.45
N PRO A 777 -7.85 -12.74 0.18
CA PRO A 777 -8.08 -13.79 1.18
C PRO A 777 -7.93 -15.17 0.54
N VAL A 778 -7.15 -16.07 1.16
CA VAL A 778 -6.86 -17.42 0.66
C VAL A 778 -7.34 -18.48 1.66
N LEU A 779 -8.03 -19.50 1.14
CA LEU A 779 -8.29 -20.76 1.83
C LEU A 779 -7.38 -21.86 1.27
N VAL A 780 -6.79 -22.67 2.15
CA VAL A 780 -6.04 -23.87 1.77
C VAL A 780 -7.01 -25.05 1.67
N HIS A 781 -7.06 -25.67 0.48
CA HIS A 781 -7.88 -26.84 0.19
C HIS A 781 -7.35 -28.10 0.90
N GLN A 782 -8.26 -28.98 1.29
CA GLN A 782 -7.93 -30.26 1.93
C GLN A 782 -8.26 -31.41 1.00
N HIS A 783 -7.36 -32.41 0.91
CA HIS A 783 -7.43 -33.57 0.00
C HIS A 783 -8.69 -34.47 0.08
N ASN A 784 -9.68 -34.15 0.90
CA ASN A 784 -10.78 -35.04 1.28
C ASN A 784 -12.18 -34.45 1.11
N THR A 785 -12.37 -33.41 0.29
CA THR A 785 -13.70 -32.93 -0.12
C THR A 785 -13.90 -33.04 -1.63
N ALA A 786 -15.04 -33.62 -2.04
CA ALA A 786 -15.29 -34.10 -3.40
C ALA A 786 -15.71 -32.99 -4.39
N TYR A 787 -15.03 -31.84 -4.39
CA TYR A 787 -15.32 -30.72 -5.29
C TYR A 787 -14.05 -30.20 -5.97
N VAL A 788 -13.87 -30.59 -7.24
CA VAL A 788 -12.71 -30.20 -8.05
C VAL A 788 -13.17 -29.34 -9.24
N PRO A 789 -13.09 -28.00 -9.14
CA PRO A 789 -13.08 -27.14 -10.31
C PRO A 789 -11.88 -27.46 -11.19
N SER A 790 -12.01 -27.32 -12.51
CA SER A 790 -10.90 -27.49 -13.46
C SER A 790 -9.89 -26.34 -13.35
N LEU A 791 -8.96 -26.46 -12.40
CA LEU A 791 -7.85 -25.55 -12.11
C LEU A 791 -6.88 -25.48 -13.31
N HIS A 792 -7.18 -24.60 -14.27
CA HIS A 792 -6.28 -24.31 -15.40
C HIS A 792 -5.11 -23.40 -14.99
N SER A 793 -4.02 -23.52 -15.75
CA SER A 793 -2.67 -23.05 -15.43
C SER A 793 -2.49 -21.52 -15.41
N VAL A 794 -2.91 -20.90 -14.31
CA VAL A 794 -2.29 -19.67 -13.76
C VAL A 794 -1.60 -20.08 -12.46
N GLY A 795 -0.43 -19.51 -12.14
CA GLY A 795 0.24 -19.78 -10.87
C GLY A 795 -0.61 -19.28 -9.69
N HIS A 796 -1.03 -20.18 -8.81
CA HIS A 796 -1.78 -19.87 -7.58
C HIS A 796 -0.86 -20.10 -6.40
N PHE A 797 -0.28 -19.02 -5.85
CA PHE A 797 0.80 -19.16 -4.88
C PHE A 797 0.68 -18.20 -3.70
N VAL A 798 0.95 -18.71 -2.50
CA VAL A 798 1.10 -17.93 -1.27
C VAL A 798 2.59 -17.71 -1.03
N VAL A 799 3.02 -16.46 -1.03
CA VAL A 799 4.40 -16.08 -0.72
C VAL A 799 4.52 -15.72 0.75
N VAL A 800 5.54 -16.24 1.43
CA VAL A 800 5.95 -15.83 2.78
C VAL A 800 7.37 -15.27 2.70
N HIS A 801 7.49 -13.94 2.69
CA HIS A 801 8.77 -13.22 2.72
C HIS A 801 9.15 -12.84 4.15
N VAL A 802 10.19 -13.48 4.67
CA VAL A 802 10.81 -13.14 5.96
C VAL A 802 12.04 -12.27 5.71
N CYS A 803 11.87 -10.95 5.85
CA CYS A 803 12.97 -10.00 5.86
C CYS A 803 13.66 -10.05 7.24
N VAL A 804 14.70 -10.86 7.36
CA VAL A 804 15.49 -11.03 8.59
C VAL A 804 16.72 -10.13 8.54
N THR A 805 17.08 -9.56 9.68
CA THR A 805 18.38 -8.87 9.88
C THR A 805 19.22 -9.54 10.96
N ARG A 806 20.53 -9.25 10.93
CA ARG A 806 21.58 -10.10 11.53
C ARG A 806 21.40 -10.39 13.03
N CYS A 807 21.89 -11.58 13.39
CA CYS A 807 21.71 -12.28 14.67
C CYS A 807 21.71 -11.41 15.92
N GLN A 808 20.78 -11.72 16.84
CA GLN A 808 20.79 -11.24 18.23
C GLN A 808 22.10 -11.61 18.97
N PRO A 809 22.61 -10.74 19.86
CA PRO A 809 23.78 -11.06 20.69
C PRO A 809 23.37 -12.04 21.81
N THR A 810 24.11 -13.14 21.93
CA THR A 810 23.95 -14.13 23.02
C THR A 810 24.48 -13.58 24.35
N LEU A 811 23.86 -14.02 25.46
CA LEU A 811 24.20 -13.68 26.86
C LEU A 811 25.45 -14.39 27.38
#